data_AF-A0AA38ZZC5-F1
#
_entry.id   AF-A0AA38ZZC5-F1
#
_cell.length_a   1.000
_cell.length_b   1.000
_cell.length_c   1.000
_cell.angle_alpha   90.00
_cell.angle_beta   90.00
_cell.angle_gamma   90.00
#
_symmetry.space_group_name_H-M   'P 1'
#
loop_
_entity.id
_entity.type
_entity.pdbx_description
1 polymer ?
#
loop_
_entity_poly.entity_id
_entity_poly.type
_entity_poly.pdbx_seq_one_letter_code
_entity_poly.pdbx_strand_id
1 'polypeptide(L)'
;MAMSYLELTFFLSCLLIQLVPLTVAQSVFLTQQCVSERGNYTNSSTYQADLNSLLTSFSNTQVEYGFYNSSVGEVNGIGLCRGDLTPDTCRSCISNSSQDLRRLCPNYKEAVVYYDRCTLRYSNRSIFGTVDTSHSLALANTQNVSDIDLFTRQRDDLLLDLREKAASGGLLKKYATGEALADFITIHALVQCTPDLEDQECSDCYKQGGRVMAPSCNFRFETARFYDTLPDAPPPSPANSSPPPNNATAGDGKSNRTRTVVIIVIATVVSVILISCICICIFLRMRKPKDKDDTEDEILEVESLQFNLGSIRNATGNFSDSNKLGQGGFGAVFKGTLSNGQDIAVKRLSKGSRQGELEFKNEVLLVAKLQHRNLVRLLGFCLEGTERLLIYEFVPNASLDHFLFDPIKCLQLYWERRYKIIVGIARGLLYLHEDSRLRIIHRDLKASNILLDEEMNPKISDFGMARLFSLGQTQGDTKRIVGTYGYMAPEYAMRGNFSVKSDVYSFGVLILEIVSGQKNTTFGNEENMESLISFAWRSWREGSASNLIDPSMNSGSRSEIMRCIHIGLLCVQENVANRPTMASITLMLSSNSLTLPFPSQPGFFMHNSTNPKTPLVQGFDSGVTSSSDNILAHMSVNETSITDLHPR
;
A
#
# COMPACT_ATOMS: atom_id res chain seq x y z
N MET A 1 17.97 -7.42 54.50
CA MET A 1 18.38 -6.45 53.47
C MET A 1 17.27 -6.41 52.45
N ALA A 2 16.50 -5.32 52.44
CA ALA A 2 15.42 -5.13 51.48
C ALA A 2 16.04 -4.56 50.20
N MET A 3 16.02 -5.32 49.11
CA MET A 3 16.34 -4.79 47.78
C MET A 3 15.32 -3.70 47.46
N SER A 4 15.81 -2.56 46.97
CA SER A 4 14.95 -1.44 46.60
C SER A 4 14.08 -1.82 45.40
N TYR A 5 12.93 -1.17 45.27
CA TYR A 5 11.98 -1.40 44.16
C TYR A 5 12.65 -1.27 42.79
N LEU A 6 13.69 -0.41 42.69
CA LEU A 6 14.46 -0.20 41.48
C LEU A 6 15.35 -1.40 41.11
N GLU A 7 15.95 -2.05 42.10
CA GLU A 7 16.74 -3.26 41.88
C GLU A 7 15.87 -4.46 41.52
N LEU A 8 14.67 -4.55 42.09
CA LEU A 8 13.70 -5.59 41.71
C LEU A 8 13.21 -5.38 40.27
N THR A 9 12.95 -4.13 39.85
CA THR A 9 12.58 -3.83 38.46
C THR A 9 13.73 -4.09 37.49
N PHE A 10 14.98 -3.77 37.87
CA PHE A 10 16.14 -4.04 37.05
C PHE A 10 16.37 -5.56 36.90
N PHE A 11 16.27 -6.31 38.00
CA PHE A 11 16.43 -7.76 37.99
C PHE A 11 15.32 -8.46 37.20
N LEU A 12 14.07 -8.02 37.32
CA LEU A 12 12.94 -8.50 36.50
C LEU A 12 13.10 -8.13 35.02
N SER A 13 13.68 -6.97 34.71
CA SER A 13 13.97 -6.56 33.34
C SER A 13 15.09 -7.44 32.72
N CYS A 14 16.14 -7.76 33.48
CA CYS A 14 17.19 -8.68 33.06
C CYS A 14 16.64 -10.12 32.91
N LEU A 15 15.73 -10.53 33.77
CA LEU A 15 15.07 -11.84 33.68
C LEU A 15 14.14 -11.91 32.45
N LEU A 16 13.44 -10.82 32.11
CA LEU A 16 12.62 -10.70 30.89
C LEU A 16 13.48 -10.72 29.62
N ILE A 17 14.69 -10.17 29.68
CA ILE A 17 15.67 -10.26 28.58
C ILE A 17 16.23 -11.69 28.45
N GLN A 18 16.34 -12.44 29.55
CA GLN A 18 16.75 -13.86 29.54
C GLN A 18 15.60 -14.85 29.29
N LEU A 19 14.35 -14.41 29.40
CA LEU A 19 13.13 -15.20 29.14
C LEU A 19 12.58 -15.01 27.73
N VAL A 20 13.32 -14.34 26.83
CA VAL A 20 13.19 -14.62 25.39
C VAL A 20 13.68 -16.05 25.21
N PRO A 21 12.81 -17.06 25.01
CA PRO A 21 13.32 -18.32 24.54
C PRO A 21 14.00 -18.00 23.20
N LEU A 22 15.17 -18.58 22.93
CA LEU A 22 15.62 -18.76 21.55
C LEU A 22 14.44 -19.33 20.78
N THR A 23 13.72 -18.48 20.06
CA THR A 23 12.79 -18.92 19.05
C THR A 23 13.72 -19.56 18.03
N VAL A 24 13.75 -20.90 18.02
CA VAL A 24 14.23 -21.63 16.85
C VAL A 24 13.41 -21.04 15.70
N ALA A 25 14.06 -20.21 14.89
CA ALA A 25 13.41 -19.40 13.87
C ALA A 25 12.69 -20.34 12.90
N GLN A 26 11.39 -20.57 13.12
CA GLN A 26 10.56 -21.30 12.18
C GLN A 26 10.57 -20.52 10.86
N SER A 27 10.78 -21.23 9.76
CA SER A 27 10.78 -20.65 8.43
C SER A 27 9.47 -19.91 8.17
N VAL A 28 9.52 -18.63 7.82
CA VAL A 28 8.31 -17.82 7.58
C VAL A 28 7.67 -18.25 6.26
N PHE A 29 6.43 -18.74 6.32
CA PHE A 29 5.62 -19.05 5.15
C PHE A 29 5.24 -17.76 4.41
N LEU A 30 5.41 -17.70 3.08
CA LEU A 30 5.08 -16.53 2.28
C LEU A 30 3.80 -16.74 1.47
N THR A 31 3.78 -17.74 0.60
CA THR A 31 2.62 -18.04 -0.26
C THR A 31 2.75 -19.41 -0.91
N GLN A 32 1.67 -19.88 -1.54
CA GLN A 32 1.60 -21.11 -2.32
C GLN A 32 0.78 -20.90 -3.59
N GLN A 33 1.12 -21.62 -4.65
CA GLN A 33 0.40 -21.63 -5.91
C GLN A 33 0.06 -23.07 -6.29
N CYS A 34 -1.22 -23.36 -6.46
CA CYS A 34 -1.71 -24.65 -6.98
C CYS A 34 -2.22 -24.44 -8.41
N VAL A 35 -1.66 -25.12 -9.40
CA VAL A 35 -1.88 -24.81 -10.82
C VAL A 35 -2.99 -25.70 -11.40
N SER A 36 -4.23 -25.18 -11.45
CA SER A 36 -5.41 -25.93 -11.92
C SER A 36 -5.37 -26.26 -13.42
N GLU A 37 -4.78 -25.40 -14.23
CA GLU A 37 -4.70 -25.56 -15.69
C GLU A 37 -3.83 -26.75 -16.12
N ARG A 38 -3.03 -27.29 -15.19
CA ARG A 38 -2.11 -28.42 -15.43
C ARG A 38 -2.70 -29.77 -14.99
N GLY A 39 -3.98 -29.78 -14.66
CA GLY A 39 -4.74 -30.98 -14.36
C GLY A 39 -4.67 -31.40 -12.90
N ASN A 40 -5.62 -32.25 -12.53
CA ASN A 40 -5.76 -32.78 -11.18
C ASN A 40 -5.50 -34.29 -11.17
N TYR A 41 -5.08 -34.82 -10.02
CA TYR A 41 -5.03 -36.25 -9.76
C TYR A 41 -6.14 -36.66 -8.81
N THR A 42 -6.54 -37.93 -8.84
CA THR A 42 -7.57 -38.48 -7.94
C THR A 42 -6.94 -39.00 -6.64
N ASN A 43 -7.71 -38.97 -5.55
CA ASN A 43 -7.29 -39.59 -4.30
C ASN A 43 -7.02 -41.09 -4.49
N SER A 44 -5.97 -41.59 -3.85
CA SER A 44 -5.44 -42.95 -3.96
C SER A 44 -4.93 -43.34 -5.35
N SER A 45 -4.62 -42.36 -6.22
CA SER A 45 -3.98 -42.61 -7.50
C SER A 45 -2.48 -42.92 -7.36
N THR A 46 -1.90 -43.57 -8.38
CA THR A 46 -0.45 -43.76 -8.50
C THR A 46 0.31 -42.44 -8.39
N TYR A 47 -0.21 -41.38 -9.03
CA TYR A 47 0.40 -40.04 -8.96
C TYR A 47 0.46 -39.50 -7.53
N GLN A 48 -0.58 -39.71 -6.71
CA GLN A 48 -0.55 -39.30 -5.30
C GLN A 48 0.49 -40.10 -4.50
N ALA A 49 0.62 -41.40 -4.75
CA ALA A 49 1.62 -42.25 -4.11
C ALA A 49 3.04 -41.80 -4.48
N ASP A 50 3.28 -41.52 -5.77
CA ASP A 50 4.55 -41.02 -6.29
C ASP A 50 4.90 -39.65 -5.70
N LEU A 51 3.94 -38.73 -5.64
CA LEU A 51 4.12 -37.40 -5.04
C LEU A 51 4.44 -37.51 -3.54
N ASN A 52 3.73 -38.37 -2.81
CA ASN A 52 4.00 -38.61 -1.40
C ASN A 52 5.40 -39.19 -1.19
N SER A 53 5.82 -40.13 -2.03
CA SER A 53 7.17 -40.72 -1.99
C SER A 53 8.24 -39.65 -2.24
N LEU A 54 8.08 -38.84 -3.29
CA LEU A 54 9.00 -37.75 -3.64
C LEU A 54 9.14 -36.72 -2.50
N LEU A 55 8.03 -36.20 -1.98
CA LEU A 55 8.05 -35.21 -0.89
C LEU A 55 8.63 -35.77 0.42
N THR A 56 8.42 -37.08 0.68
CA THR A 56 9.02 -37.75 1.83
C THR A 56 10.53 -37.90 1.65
N SER A 57 10.99 -38.25 0.44
CA SER A 57 12.40 -38.32 0.10
C SER A 57 13.10 -36.99 0.35
N PHE A 58 12.52 -35.87 -0.09
CA PHE A 58 13.10 -34.54 0.12
C PHE A 58 13.17 -34.15 1.60
N SER A 59 12.15 -34.52 2.39
CA SER A 59 12.14 -34.28 3.85
C SER A 59 13.24 -35.05 4.58
N ASN A 60 13.59 -36.24 4.08
CA ASN A 60 14.55 -37.16 4.71
C ASN A 60 15.97 -37.05 4.16
N THR A 61 16.18 -36.33 3.06
CA THR A 61 17.49 -36.17 2.43
C THR A 61 18.17 -34.91 2.98
N GLN A 62 19.44 -35.03 3.37
CA GLN A 62 20.26 -33.88 3.72
C GLN A 62 21.15 -33.56 2.53
N VAL A 63 20.93 -32.39 1.91
CA VAL A 63 21.78 -31.89 0.84
C VAL A 63 22.58 -30.71 1.38
N GLU A 64 23.91 -30.85 1.39
CA GLU A 64 24.82 -29.87 1.98
C GLU A 64 24.70 -28.48 1.36
N TYR A 65 24.50 -28.41 0.04
CA TYR A 65 24.37 -27.18 -0.74
C TYR A 65 22.92 -26.71 -0.94
N GLY A 66 21.94 -27.44 -0.40
CA GLY A 66 20.55 -26.98 -0.33
C GLY A 66 19.72 -27.02 -1.62
N PHE A 67 20.19 -27.69 -2.68
CA PHE A 67 19.42 -27.90 -3.92
C PHE A 67 18.99 -29.36 -4.08
N TYR A 68 17.69 -29.56 -4.18
CA TYR A 68 17.03 -30.86 -4.27
C TYR A 68 16.40 -30.99 -5.66
N ASN A 69 16.69 -32.08 -6.36
CA ASN A 69 15.99 -32.45 -7.58
C ASN A 69 15.81 -33.97 -7.63
N SER A 70 14.62 -34.44 -7.99
CA SER A 70 14.37 -35.87 -8.18
C SER A 70 13.04 -36.09 -8.89
N SER A 71 12.88 -37.29 -9.42
CA SER A 71 11.64 -37.76 -10.03
C SER A 71 11.22 -39.09 -9.42
N VAL A 72 9.93 -39.25 -9.15
CA VAL A 72 9.32 -40.52 -8.76
C VAL A 72 8.12 -40.73 -9.67
N GLY A 73 8.14 -41.82 -10.47
CA GLY A 73 7.12 -42.06 -11.48
C GLY A 73 7.00 -40.88 -12.45
N GLU A 74 5.80 -40.30 -12.53
CA GLU A 74 5.52 -39.12 -13.38
C GLU A 74 5.72 -37.78 -12.64
N VAL A 75 6.13 -37.78 -11.37
CA VAL A 75 6.25 -36.57 -10.54
C VAL A 75 7.70 -36.10 -10.53
N ASN A 76 7.93 -34.86 -10.97
CA ASN A 76 9.23 -34.19 -10.93
C ASN A 76 9.20 -33.12 -9.84
N GLY A 77 10.23 -33.03 -9.02
CA GLY A 77 10.30 -32.06 -7.91
C GLY A 77 11.62 -31.32 -7.84
N ILE A 78 11.55 -30.04 -7.47
CA ILE A 78 12.71 -29.19 -7.20
C ILE A 78 12.51 -28.48 -5.85
N GLY A 79 13.48 -28.60 -4.96
CA GLY A 79 13.59 -27.82 -3.73
C GLY A 79 14.86 -26.98 -3.73
N LEU A 80 14.77 -25.73 -3.29
CA LEU A 80 15.91 -24.82 -3.22
C LEU A 80 15.89 -24.06 -1.90
N CYS A 81 16.92 -24.25 -1.08
CA CYS A 81 17.17 -23.46 0.11
C CYS A 81 17.99 -22.21 -0.22
N ARG A 82 17.82 -21.16 0.59
CA ARG A 82 18.66 -19.97 0.51
C ARG A 82 20.11 -20.34 0.83
N GLY A 83 21.06 -19.81 0.06
CA GLY A 83 22.44 -20.28 0.07
C GLY A 83 23.21 -20.05 1.39
N ASP A 84 22.77 -19.16 2.25
CA ASP A 84 23.38 -18.86 3.56
C ASP A 84 22.95 -19.83 4.69
N LEU A 85 22.02 -20.75 4.42
CA LEU A 85 21.44 -21.59 5.48
C LEU A 85 22.31 -22.81 5.80
N THR A 86 22.31 -23.18 7.08
CA THR A 86 22.88 -24.47 7.52
C THR A 86 22.06 -25.65 6.97
N PRO A 87 22.68 -26.82 6.76
CA PRO A 87 21.98 -28.01 6.28
C PRO A 87 20.74 -28.40 7.11
N ASP A 88 20.78 -28.24 8.43
CA ASP A 88 19.65 -28.54 9.32
C ASP A 88 18.50 -27.54 9.15
N THR A 89 18.82 -26.25 9.02
CA THR A 89 17.81 -25.20 8.76
C THR A 89 17.15 -25.40 7.41
N CYS A 90 17.95 -25.73 6.40
CA CYS A 90 17.46 -26.06 5.06
C CYS A 90 16.53 -27.27 5.08
N ARG A 91 16.96 -28.38 5.69
CA ARG A 91 16.14 -29.60 5.84
C ARG A 91 14.82 -29.31 6.54
N SER A 92 14.84 -28.54 7.63
CA SER A 92 13.61 -28.15 8.35
C SER A 92 12.65 -27.38 7.44
N CYS A 93 13.16 -26.44 6.63
CA CYS A 93 12.35 -25.67 5.69
C CYS A 93 11.73 -26.56 4.59
N ILE A 94 12.51 -27.46 4.00
CA ILE A 94 12.05 -28.41 2.97
C ILE A 94 11.02 -29.40 3.54
N SER A 95 11.22 -29.88 4.77
CA SER A 95 10.25 -30.75 5.46
C SER A 95 8.92 -30.03 5.69
N ASN A 96 8.94 -28.79 6.19
CA ASN A 96 7.73 -28.00 6.41
C ASN A 96 7.01 -27.73 5.07
N SER A 97 7.77 -27.35 4.05
CA SER A 97 7.25 -27.13 2.69
C SER A 97 6.59 -28.38 2.10
N SER A 98 7.17 -29.55 2.34
CA SER A 98 6.62 -30.84 1.89
C SER A 98 5.28 -31.16 2.53
N GLN A 99 5.13 -30.89 3.83
CA GLN A 99 3.86 -31.08 4.55
C GLN A 99 2.79 -30.10 4.06
N ASP A 100 3.16 -28.83 3.87
CA ASP A 100 2.23 -27.79 3.43
C ASP A 100 1.75 -27.97 2.00
N LEU A 101 2.61 -28.44 1.08
CA LEU A 101 2.17 -28.73 -0.29
C LEU A 101 1.06 -29.77 -0.32
N ARG A 102 1.15 -30.82 0.51
CA ARG A 102 0.10 -31.85 0.62
C ARG A 102 -1.20 -31.29 1.20
N ARG A 103 -1.09 -30.38 2.16
CA ARG A 103 -2.23 -29.79 2.89
C ARG A 103 -2.93 -28.69 2.09
N LEU A 104 -2.17 -27.82 1.45
CA LEU A 104 -2.65 -26.59 0.82
C LEU A 104 -2.99 -26.77 -0.66
N CYS A 105 -2.35 -27.72 -1.35
CA CYS A 105 -2.62 -28.04 -2.76
C CYS A 105 -3.08 -29.49 -2.95
N PRO A 106 -4.16 -29.94 -2.28
CA PRO A 106 -4.66 -31.30 -2.47
C PRO A 106 -5.17 -31.50 -3.90
N ASN A 107 -4.83 -32.65 -4.51
CA ASN A 107 -5.31 -33.07 -5.84
C ASN A 107 -4.74 -32.30 -7.05
N TYR A 108 -3.76 -31.41 -6.88
CA TYR A 108 -3.14 -30.69 -8.01
C TYR A 108 -1.91 -31.41 -8.53
N LYS A 109 -1.78 -31.57 -9.85
CA LYS A 109 -0.56 -32.16 -10.48
C LYS A 109 0.62 -31.20 -10.55
N GLU A 110 0.45 -29.94 -10.17
CA GLU A 110 1.54 -28.97 -10.12
C GLU A 110 1.29 -27.92 -9.05
N ALA A 111 2.32 -27.68 -8.24
CA ALA A 111 2.28 -26.66 -7.21
C ALA A 111 3.69 -26.18 -6.83
N VAL A 112 3.75 -24.97 -6.29
CA VAL A 112 4.94 -24.39 -5.67
C VAL A 112 4.55 -23.74 -4.34
N VAL A 113 5.42 -23.88 -3.33
CA VAL A 113 5.33 -23.17 -2.07
C VAL A 113 6.59 -22.35 -1.85
N TYR A 114 6.41 -21.13 -1.36
CA TYR A 114 7.47 -20.18 -1.07
C TYR A 114 7.53 -19.90 0.43
N TYR A 115 8.69 -20.17 1.00
CA TYR A 115 9.09 -19.77 2.34
C TYR A 115 10.20 -18.72 2.24
N ASP A 116 10.42 -17.96 3.31
CA ASP A 116 11.51 -16.97 3.35
C ASP A 116 12.90 -17.60 3.12
N ARG A 117 13.03 -18.86 3.55
CA ARG A 117 14.27 -19.63 3.61
C ARG A 117 14.40 -20.70 2.52
N CYS A 118 13.32 -21.11 1.87
CA CYS A 118 13.37 -22.11 0.80
C CYS A 118 12.14 -22.04 -0.11
N THR A 119 12.25 -22.66 -1.27
CA THR A 119 11.15 -22.89 -2.22
C THR A 119 11.06 -24.39 -2.49
N LEU A 120 9.85 -24.92 -2.65
CA LEU A 120 9.64 -26.30 -3.08
C LEU A 120 8.52 -26.37 -4.12
N ARG A 121 8.78 -27.03 -5.24
CA ARG A 121 7.83 -27.21 -6.34
C ARG A 121 7.80 -28.64 -6.85
N TYR A 122 6.65 -29.06 -7.37
CA TYR A 122 6.50 -30.30 -8.12
C TYR A 122 5.61 -30.11 -9.34
N SER A 123 5.79 -30.97 -10.35
CA SER A 123 4.97 -30.99 -11.56
C SER A 123 4.93 -32.38 -12.19
N ASN A 124 3.93 -32.64 -13.02
CA ASN A 124 3.84 -33.83 -13.87
C ASN A 124 4.57 -33.70 -15.22
N ARG A 125 5.21 -32.56 -15.50
CA ARG A 125 6.14 -32.39 -16.62
C ARG A 125 7.59 -32.28 -16.13
N SER A 126 8.54 -32.45 -17.05
CA SER A 126 9.94 -32.10 -16.75
C SER A 126 10.05 -30.61 -16.42
N ILE A 127 10.76 -30.30 -15.34
CA ILE A 127 11.00 -28.94 -14.84
C ILE A 127 12.49 -28.66 -14.60
N PHE A 128 13.37 -29.61 -14.97
CA PHE A 128 14.82 -29.51 -14.80
C PHE A 128 15.45 -28.81 -15.99
N GLY A 129 16.49 -28.00 -15.74
CA GLY A 129 17.26 -27.30 -16.78
C GLY A 129 16.40 -26.37 -17.62
N THR A 130 15.34 -25.81 -17.02
CA THR A 130 14.43 -24.88 -17.69
C THR A 130 14.12 -23.71 -16.79
N VAL A 131 14.30 -22.49 -17.31
CA VAL A 131 13.98 -21.28 -16.58
C VAL A 131 12.47 -21.14 -16.43
N ASP A 132 12.01 -21.09 -15.19
CA ASP A 132 10.62 -20.82 -14.84
C ASP A 132 10.52 -19.59 -13.95
N THR A 133 9.96 -18.52 -14.53
CA THR A 133 9.65 -17.27 -13.82
C THR A 133 8.16 -17.04 -13.61
N SER A 134 7.34 -18.05 -13.94
CA SER A 134 5.89 -18.00 -13.73
C SER A 134 5.55 -18.01 -12.24
N HIS A 135 4.37 -17.49 -11.88
CA HIS A 135 3.91 -17.53 -10.49
C HIS A 135 4.89 -16.89 -9.48
N SER A 136 5.56 -15.82 -9.91
CA SER A 136 6.54 -15.10 -9.08
C SER A 136 5.87 -14.25 -8.01
N LEU A 137 6.44 -14.26 -6.82
CA LEU A 137 6.10 -13.39 -5.70
C LEU A 137 7.01 -12.17 -5.70
N ALA A 138 6.44 -10.98 -5.90
CA ALA A 138 7.14 -9.71 -5.74
C ALA A 138 6.70 -9.02 -4.44
N LEU A 139 7.67 -8.67 -3.58
CA LEU A 139 7.47 -7.92 -2.34
C LEU A 139 8.32 -6.64 -2.40
N ALA A 140 7.68 -5.49 -2.28
CA ALA A 140 8.36 -4.20 -2.25
C ALA A 140 8.92 -3.90 -0.85
N ASN A 141 10.16 -3.42 -0.80
CA ASN A 141 10.69 -2.75 0.39
C ASN A 141 10.17 -1.30 0.40
N THR A 142 9.62 -0.86 1.52
CA THR A 142 8.95 0.43 1.71
C THR A 142 9.79 1.44 2.50
N GLN A 143 11.07 1.18 2.70
CA GLN A 143 11.93 2.09 3.43
C GLN A 143 12.23 3.35 2.62
N ASN A 144 12.26 4.48 3.32
CA ASN A 144 12.55 5.78 2.72
C ASN A 144 14.04 5.89 2.39
N VAL A 145 14.33 6.47 1.23
CA VAL A 145 15.67 6.82 0.78
C VAL A 145 15.67 8.31 0.45
N SER A 146 16.72 9.02 0.84
CA SER A 146 16.92 10.47 0.65
C SER A 146 17.15 10.85 -0.81
N ASP A 147 18.05 10.12 -1.47
CA ASP A 147 18.42 10.28 -2.88
C ASP A 147 18.06 9.00 -3.65
N ILE A 148 16.93 9.05 -4.36
CA ILE A 148 16.40 7.90 -5.09
C ILE A 148 17.24 7.55 -6.32
N ASP A 149 17.88 8.53 -6.96
CA ASP A 149 18.65 8.32 -8.19
C ASP A 149 20.00 7.68 -7.89
N LEU A 150 20.66 8.12 -6.81
CA LEU A 150 21.88 7.48 -6.33
C LEU A 150 21.60 6.06 -5.83
N PHE A 151 20.55 5.87 -5.04
CA PHE A 151 20.20 4.55 -4.52
C PHE A 151 19.81 3.59 -5.63
N THR A 152 19.03 4.04 -6.60
CA THR A 152 18.62 3.21 -7.74
C THR A 152 19.84 2.75 -8.54
N ARG A 153 20.78 3.65 -8.85
CA ARG A 153 22.02 3.30 -9.54
C ARG A 153 22.87 2.31 -8.76
N GLN A 154 23.16 2.59 -7.49
CA GLN A 154 23.97 1.71 -6.64
C GLN A 154 23.33 0.33 -6.44
N ARG A 155 22.01 0.28 -6.29
CA ARG A 155 21.24 -0.97 -6.23
C ARG A 155 21.38 -1.77 -7.52
N ASP A 156 21.18 -1.13 -8.67
CA ASP A 156 21.18 -1.81 -9.96
C ASP A 156 22.58 -2.33 -10.29
N ASP A 157 23.63 -1.54 -10.03
CA ASP A 157 25.02 -1.96 -10.19
C ASP A 157 25.35 -3.16 -9.27
N LEU A 158 24.92 -3.12 -8.00
CA LEU A 158 25.11 -4.23 -7.06
C LEU A 158 24.40 -5.50 -7.53
N LEU A 159 23.14 -5.40 -7.98
CA LEU A 159 22.38 -6.56 -8.45
C LEU A 159 22.97 -7.15 -9.74
N LEU A 160 23.50 -6.31 -10.64
CA LEU A 160 24.20 -6.76 -11.85
C LEU A 160 25.48 -7.54 -11.51
N ASP A 161 26.30 -7.06 -10.58
CA ASP A 161 27.51 -7.76 -10.13
C ASP A 161 27.18 -9.10 -9.43
N LEU A 162 26.19 -9.10 -8.52
CA LEU A 162 25.79 -10.32 -7.81
C LEU A 162 25.21 -11.38 -8.74
N ARG A 163 24.58 -10.98 -9.82
CA ARG A 163 24.02 -11.88 -10.83
C ARG A 163 25.11 -12.67 -11.54
N GLU A 164 26.18 -12.03 -12.00
CA GLU A 164 27.31 -12.72 -12.63
C GLU A 164 28.04 -13.65 -11.62
N LYS A 165 28.16 -13.20 -10.36
CA LYS A 165 28.72 -14.02 -9.27
C LYS A 165 27.86 -15.23 -8.94
N ALA A 166 26.54 -15.07 -8.89
CA ALA A 166 25.63 -16.19 -8.64
C ALA A 166 25.65 -17.18 -9.82
N ALA A 167 25.61 -16.68 -11.05
CA ALA A 167 25.63 -17.51 -12.26
C ALA A 167 26.88 -18.40 -12.35
N SER A 168 28.04 -17.86 -11.95
CA SER A 168 29.32 -18.59 -11.92
C SER A 168 29.49 -19.57 -10.75
N GLY A 169 28.48 -19.76 -9.89
CA GLY A 169 28.51 -20.67 -8.74
C GLY A 169 28.52 -22.18 -9.06
N GLY A 170 28.60 -22.55 -10.34
CA GLY A 170 28.70 -23.94 -10.80
C GLY A 170 27.46 -24.80 -10.54
N LEU A 171 27.62 -26.12 -10.57
CA LEU A 171 26.51 -27.10 -10.52
C LEU A 171 25.89 -27.29 -9.12
N LEU A 172 26.50 -26.74 -8.06
CA LEU A 172 26.11 -27.01 -6.68
C LEU A 172 25.38 -25.83 -6.04
N LYS A 173 25.84 -24.59 -6.27
CA LYS A 173 25.36 -23.44 -5.52
C LYS A 173 25.51 -22.13 -6.29
N LYS A 174 24.46 -21.77 -7.04
CA LYS A 174 24.37 -20.50 -7.76
C LYS A 174 23.74 -19.41 -6.89
N TYR A 175 24.53 -18.86 -5.96
CA TYR A 175 24.10 -17.91 -4.94
C TYR A 175 25.19 -16.87 -4.67
N ALA A 176 24.81 -15.59 -4.58
CA ALA A 176 25.70 -14.51 -4.22
C ALA A 176 25.01 -13.51 -3.29
N THR A 177 25.79 -12.88 -2.42
CA THR A 177 25.37 -11.76 -1.56
C THR A 177 26.38 -10.64 -1.66
N GLY A 178 25.94 -9.41 -1.39
CA GLY A 178 26.83 -8.26 -1.35
C GLY A 178 26.16 -7.06 -0.71
N GLU A 179 26.95 -6.01 -0.59
CA GLU A 179 26.49 -4.73 -0.08
C GLU A 179 27.07 -3.56 -0.89
N ALA A 180 26.31 -2.48 -1.00
CA ALA A 180 26.72 -1.23 -1.63
C ALA A 180 26.26 -0.05 -0.78
N LEU A 181 27.01 1.05 -0.79
CA LEU A 181 26.64 2.26 -0.07
C LEU A 181 25.98 3.24 -1.04
N ALA A 182 24.78 3.70 -0.70
CA ALA A 182 24.10 4.79 -1.38
C ALA A 182 23.82 5.90 -0.36
N ASP A 183 24.57 7.00 -0.47
CA ASP A 183 24.56 8.09 0.51
C ASP A 183 24.96 7.58 1.92
N PHE A 184 24.04 7.56 2.88
CA PHE A 184 24.23 7.01 4.23
C PHE A 184 23.48 5.68 4.46
N ILE A 185 22.95 5.06 3.40
CA ILE A 185 22.20 3.80 3.48
C ILE A 185 23.04 2.68 2.86
N THR A 186 23.30 1.63 3.65
CA THR A 186 23.88 0.39 3.14
C THR A 186 22.77 -0.48 2.54
N ILE A 187 22.92 -0.81 1.26
CA ILE A 187 22.05 -1.73 0.52
C ILE A 187 22.66 -3.12 0.67
N HIS A 188 21.96 -4.04 1.32
CA HIS A 188 22.31 -5.46 1.32
C HIS A 188 21.49 -6.16 0.25
N ALA A 189 22.12 -6.96 -0.61
CA ALA A 189 21.42 -7.70 -1.66
C ALA A 189 21.86 -9.16 -1.72
N LEU A 190 20.98 -10.02 -2.24
CA LEU A 190 21.27 -11.39 -2.63
C LEU A 190 20.64 -11.71 -3.99
N VAL A 191 21.30 -12.62 -4.69
CA VAL A 191 20.86 -13.20 -5.96
C VAL A 191 21.07 -14.71 -5.91
N GLN A 192 20.06 -15.46 -6.35
CA GLN A 192 20.11 -16.91 -6.40
C GLN A 192 19.29 -17.45 -7.56
N CYS A 193 19.78 -18.50 -8.22
CA CYS A 193 19.02 -19.27 -9.19
C CYS A 193 19.15 -20.78 -8.88
N THR A 194 18.35 -21.62 -9.53
CA THR A 194 18.48 -23.07 -9.37
C THR A 194 19.74 -23.58 -10.07
N PRO A 195 20.59 -24.40 -9.41
CA PRO A 195 21.84 -24.91 -9.98
C PRO A 195 21.73 -25.78 -11.25
N ASP A 196 20.54 -26.25 -11.60
CA ASP A 196 20.28 -26.99 -12.83
C ASP A 196 20.24 -26.13 -14.09
N LEU A 197 20.27 -24.80 -13.96
CA LEU A 197 20.31 -23.85 -15.08
C LEU A 197 21.74 -23.59 -15.58
N GLU A 198 21.85 -23.28 -16.86
CA GLU A 198 23.10 -22.76 -17.44
C GLU A 198 23.45 -21.37 -16.87
N ASP A 199 24.72 -20.95 -17.00
CA ASP A 199 25.20 -19.68 -16.47
C ASP A 199 24.43 -18.48 -17.07
N GLN A 200 24.21 -18.51 -18.39
CA GLN A 200 23.46 -17.46 -19.09
C GLN A 200 21.99 -17.40 -18.63
N GLU A 201 21.34 -18.56 -18.51
CA GLU A 201 19.97 -18.67 -18.03
C GLU A 201 19.79 -18.16 -16.60
N CYS A 202 20.78 -18.41 -15.74
CA CYS A 202 20.83 -17.85 -14.39
C CYS A 202 21.06 -16.33 -14.41
N SER A 203 21.86 -15.82 -15.34
CA SER A 203 22.08 -14.37 -15.48
C SER A 203 20.83 -13.66 -16.01
N ASP A 204 20.03 -14.32 -16.85
CA ASP A 204 18.80 -13.73 -17.42
C ASP A 204 17.62 -13.70 -16.43
N CYS A 205 17.79 -14.22 -15.20
CA CYS A 205 16.75 -14.27 -14.17
C CYS A 205 16.25 -12.89 -13.65
N TYR A 206 16.81 -11.75 -14.10
CA TYR A 206 16.49 -10.42 -13.56
C TYR A 206 15.19 -9.78 -14.12
N LYS A 207 14.39 -9.20 -13.22
CA LYS A 207 13.26 -8.29 -13.51
C LYS A 207 13.34 -7.08 -12.55
N GLN A 208 12.90 -5.89 -12.98
CA GLN A 208 12.91 -4.67 -12.16
C GLN A 208 12.07 -4.85 -10.86
N GLY A 209 12.61 -4.47 -9.69
CA GLY A 209 11.86 -4.36 -8.43
C GLY A 209 12.55 -4.94 -7.20
N GLY A 210 11.85 -4.90 -6.05
CA GLY A 210 12.27 -5.31 -4.70
C GLY A 210 12.71 -6.77 -4.50
N ARG A 211 12.06 -7.48 -3.58
CA ARG A 211 12.23 -8.93 -3.45
C ARG A 211 11.39 -9.64 -4.50
N VAL A 212 12.01 -10.45 -5.34
CA VAL A 212 11.33 -11.29 -6.34
C VAL A 212 11.71 -12.73 -6.09
N MET A 213 10.73 -13.58 -5.79
CA MET A 213 10.90 -15.03 -5.71
C MET A 213 10.09 -15.69 -6.82
N ALA A 214 10.78 -16.33 -7.75
CA ALA A 214 10.22 -17.12 -8.83
C ALA A 214 10.72 -18.58 -8.69
N PRO A 215 10.08 -19.55 -9.37
CA PRO A 215 10.44 -20.96 -9.25
C PRO A 215 11.93 -21.27 -9.50
N SER A 216 12.55 -20.58 -10.48
CA SER A 216 13.98 -20.76 -10.80
C SER A 216 14.89 -19.61 -10.33
N CYS A 217 14.33 -18.51 -9.82
CA CYS A 217 15.08 -17.25 -9.64
C CYS A 217 14.67 -16.52 -8.34
N ASN A 218 15.62 -16.00 -7.58
CA ASN A 218 15.37 -15.26 -6.34
C ASN A 218 16.33 -14.07 -6.21
N PHE A 219 15.79 -12.88 -6.10
CA PHE A 219 16.54 -11.64 -5.87
C PHE A 219 15.90 -10.91 -4.70
N ARG A 220 16.73 -10.34 -3.84
CA ARG A 220 16.24 -9.52 -2.73
C ARG A 220 17.28 -8.47 -2.40
N PHE A 221 16.84 -7.24 -2.16
CA PHE A 221 17.64 -6.25 -1.48
C PHE A 221 16.86 -5.63 -0.32
N GLU A 222 17.58 -5.23 0.72
CA GLU A 222 17.05 -4.55 1.91
C GLU A 222 18.12 -3.62 2.47
N THR A 223 17.73 -2.66 3.29
CA THR A 223 18.66 -1.77 4.02
C THR A 223 19.18 -2.40 5.32
N ALA A 224 18.50 -3.42 5.83
CA ALA A 224 18.95 -4.21 6.97
C ALA A 224 19.42 -5.58 6.47
N ARG A 225 20.57 -6.06 6.96
CA ARG A 225 21.10 -7.39 6.60
C ARG A 225 20.09 -8.49 6.96
N PHE A 226 19.83 -9.39 6.01
CA PHE A 226 18.81 -10.46 6.13
C PHE A 226 19.34 -11.85 5.75
N TYR A 227 20.63 -11.95 5.46
CA TYR A 227 21.35 -13.19 5.20
C TYR A 227 22.52 -13.34 6.18
N ASP A 228 22.89 -14.59 6.46
CA ASP A 228 24.00 -14.89 7.35
C ASP A 228 25.34 -14.78 6.59
N THR A 229 26.32 -14.09 7.19
CA THR A 229 27.70 -14.09 6.68
C THR A 229 28.42 -15.27 7.31
N LEU A 230 28.85 -16.24 6.49
CA LEU A 230 29.77 -17.27 6.97
C LEU A 230 31.05 -16.57 7.48
N PRO A 231 31.53 -16.88 8.70
CA PRO A 231 32.74 -16.26 9.21
C PRO A 231 33.93 -16.62 8.33
N ASP A 232 34.69 -15.61 7.91
CA ASP A 232 36.01 -15.81 7.31
C ASP A 232 36.87 -16.66 8.26
N ALA A 233 37.51 -17.69 7.71
CA ALA A 233 38.45 -18.50 8.46
C ALA A 233 39.53 -17.57 9.06
N PRO A 234 39.78 -17.63 10.37
CA PRO A 234 40.78 -16.77 10.98
C PRO A 234 42.17 -17.09 10.41
N PRO A 235 43.03 -16.07 10.18
CA PRO A 235 44.38 -16.30 9.69
C PRO A 235 45.21 -17.08 10.74
N PRO A 236 46.18 -17.91 10.30
CA PRO A 236 46.94 -18.74 11.21
C PRO A 236 47.80 -17.85 12.12
N SER A 237 47.50 -17.85 13.42
CA SER A 237 48.37 -17.22 14.41
C SER A 237 49.46 -18.19 14.89
N PRO A 238 50.66 -17.68 15.25
CA PRO A 238 51.85 -18.50 15.42
C PRO A 238 51.87 -19.24 16.77
N ALA A 239 52.69 -20.29 16.78
CA ALA A 239 52.91 -21.21 17.88
C ALA A 239 53.52 -20.57 19.16
N ASN A 240 53.35 -21.32 20.25
CA ASN A 240 54.01 -21.28 21.56
C ASN A 240 53.51 -20.28 22.61
N SER A 241 52.94 -20.81 23.71
CA SER A 241 53.76 -21.31 24.83
C SER A 241 52.91 -22.05 25.88
N SER A 242 53.57 -23.01 26.52
CA SER A 242 53.12 -24.03 27.48
C SER A 242 52.53 -23.53 28.81
N PRO A 243 51.74 -24.36 29.54
CA PRO A 243 51.22 -24.03 30.87
C PRO A 243 52.11 -24.56 32.01
N PRO A 244 51.96 -24.02 33.24
CA PRO A 244 52.26 -24.76 34.47
C PRO A 244 51.03 -24.90 35.41
N PRO A 245 51.11 -25.78 36.43
CA PRO A 245 50.01 -26.67 36.75
C PRO A 245 49.31 -26.40 38.09
N ASN A 246 48.15 -27.05 38.22
CA ASN A 246 47.38 -27.45 39.39
C ASN A 246 47.97 -27.15 40.78
N ASN A 247 47.11 -26.69 41.70
CA ASN A 247 47.04 -27.28 43.02
C ASN A 247 45.60 -27.28 43.55
N ALA A 248 45.15 -28.47 43.90
CA ALA A 248 43.97 -28.69 44.71
C ALA A 248 44.29 -28.38 46.18
N THR A 249 43.30 -27.86 46.91
CA THR A 249 43.16 -28.22 48.32
C THR A 249 41.71 -28.13 48.73
N ALA A 250 41.25 -29.22 49.34
CA ALA A 250 39.92 -29.41 49.86
C ALA A 250 39.69 -28.59 51.14
N GLY A 251 38.46 -28.14 51.34
CA GLY A 251 37.94 -27.60 52.59
C GLY A 251 36.47 -27.96 52.72
N ASP A 252 36.20 -29.03 53.48
CA ASP A 252 34.87 -29.50 53.89
C ASP A 252 34.18 -28.47 54.80
N GLY A 253 32.86 -28.38 54.71
CA GLY A 253 32.03 -27.39 55.40
C GLY A 253 30.54 -27.72 55.28
N LYS A 254 30.15 -28.83 55.90
CA LYS A 254 28.75 -29.29 56.00
C LYS A 254 27.89 -28.32 56.84
N SER A 255 26.69 -28.04 56.31
CA SER A 255 25.39 -27.87 57.00
C SER A 255 24.68 -26.52 56.79
N ASN A 256 23.64 -26.54 55.95
CA ASN A 256 22.27 -26.08 56.28
C ASN A 256 21.28 -26.34 55.11
N ARG A 257 21.28 -27.58 54.58
CA ARG A 257 20.47 -27.96 53.40
C ARG A 257 18.96 -27.98 53.68
N THR A 258 18.53 -28.17 54.93
CA THR A 258 17.11 -28.28 55.31
C THR A 258 16.38 -26.93 55.36
N ARG A 259 17.03 -25.84 55.76
CA ARG A 259 16.38 -24.51 55.82
C ARG A 259 16.21 -23.87 54.44
N THR A 260 17.17 -24.11 53.53
CA THR A 260 17.09 -23.63 52.14
C THR A 260 16.02 -24.37 51.34
N VAL A 261 15.85 -25.69 51.55
CA VAL A 261 14.81 -26.48 50.85
C VAL A 261 13.40 -26.04 51.27
N VAL A 262 13.15 -25.76 52.55
CA VAL A 262 11.82 -25.31 53.02
C VAL A 262 11.46 -23.93 52.45
N ILE A 263 12.41 -23.01 52.38
CA ILE A 263 12.18 -21.67 51.79
C ILE A 263 11.91 -21.78 50.29
N ILE A 264 12.64 -22.64 49.57
CA ILE A 264 12.42 -22.87 48.14
C ILE A 264 11.01 -23.45 47.89
N VAL A 265 10.58 -24.43 48.69
CA VAL A 265 9.26 -25.05 48.52
C VAL A 265 8.13 -24.06 48.82
N ILE A 266 8.26 -23.22 49.85
CA ILE A 266 7.23 -22.22 50.15
C ILE A 266 7.20 -21.14 49.07
N ALA A 267 8.36 -20.68 48.60
CA ALA A 267 8.45 -19.70 47.53
C ALA A 267 7.85 -20.23 46.22
N THR A 268 8.13 -21.48 45.84
CA THR A 268 7.58 -22.07 44.62
C THR A 268 6.07 -22.26 44.70
N VAL A 269 5.54 -22.70 45.85
CA VAL A 269 4.08 -22.86 46.02
C VAL A 269 3.38 -21.50 45.94
N VAL A 270 3.91 -20.46 46.59
CA VAL A 270 3.33 -19.11 46.54
C VAL A 270 3.41 -18.54 45.12
N SER A 271 4.54 -18.72 44.41
CA SER A 271 4.67 -18.29 43.02
C SER A 271 3.70 -19.00 42.08
N VAL A 272 3.48 -20.31 42.25
CA VAL A 272 2.53 -21.08 41.44
C VAL A 272 1.09 -20.62 41.70
N ILE A 273 0.72 -20.35 42.95
CA ILE A 273 -0.59 -19.81 43.30
C ILE A 273 -0.77 -18.41 42.69
N LEU A 274 0.24 -17.55 42.79
CA LEU A 274 0.17 -16.19 42.23
C LEU A 274 0.03 -16.22 40.71
N ILE A 275 0.82 -17.06 40.02
CA ILE A 275 0.73 -17.25 38.56
C ILE A 275 -0.63 -17.82 38.18
N SER A 276 -1.15 -18.81 38.92
CA SER A 276 -2.49 -19.36 38.71
C SER A 276 -3.57 -18.29 38.88
N CYS A 277 -3.51 -17.47 39.93
CA CYS A 277 -4.44 -16.36 40.14
C CYS A 277 -4.33 -15.30 39.03
N ILE A 278 -3.12 -14.98 38.55
CA ILE A 278 -2.91 -14.05 37.43
C ILE A 278 -3.47 -14.64 36.13
N CYS A 279 -3.20 -15.91 35.84
CA CYS A 279 -3.75 -16.61 34.68
C CYS A 279 -5.28 -16.70 34.74
N ILE A 280 -5.85 -16.95 35.91
CA ILE A 280 -7.31 -16.96 36.13
C ILE A 280 -7.88 -15.54 35.98
N CYS A 281 -7.23 -14.51 36.54
CA CYS A 281 -7.65 -13.11 36.37
C CYS A 281 -7.55 -12.66 34.90
N ILE A 282 -6.51 -13.06 34.17
CA ILE A 282 -6.37 -12.81 32.73
C ILE A 282 -7.46 -13.59 31.98
N PHE A 283 -7.69 -14.86 32.30
CA PHE A 283 -8.73 -15.68 31.67
C PHE A 283 -10.13 -15.12 31.92
N LEU A 284 -10.41 -14.62 33.13
CA LEU A 284 -11.66 -13.95 33.49
C LEU A 284 -11.77 -12.56 32.86
N ARG A 285 -10.66 -11.81 32.67
CA ARG A 285 -10.64 -10.54 31.91
C ARG A 285 -10.76 -10.73 30.40
N MET A 286 -10.22 -11.83 29.86
CA MET A 286 -10.41 -12.24 28.46
C MET A 286 -11.81 -12.82 28.22
N ARG A 287 -12.48 -13.28 29.29
CA ARG A 287 -13.92 -13.53 29.37
C ARG A 287 -14.71 -12.29 29.80
N LYS A 288 -14.23 -11.07 29.52
CA LYS A 288 -15.19 -9.97 29.33
C LYS A 288 -16.20 -10.44 28.27
N PRO A 289 -17.51 -10.28 28.49
CA PRO A 289 -18.44 -10.44 27.40
C PRO A 289 -17.93 -9.50 26.30
N LYS A 290 -17.69 -10.06 25.13
CA LYS A 290 -17.70 -9.31 23.88
C LYS A 290 -18.93 -8.42 23.99
N ASP A 291 -18.80 -7.10 23.86
CA ASP A 291 -19.98 -6.24 23.71
C ASP A 291 -20.82 -6.90 22.61
N LYS A 292 -21.92 -7.49 23.03
CA LYS A 292 -22.98 -8.03 22.21
C LYS A 292 -24.01 -6.90 22.17
N ASP A 293 -23.85 -6.05 21.15
CA ASP A 293 -24.71 -4.96 20.67
C ASP A 293 -23.75 -3.96 20.00
N ASP A 294 -23.39 -4.12 18.73
CA ASP A 294 -24.14 -3.52 17.61
C ASP A 294 -24.24 -4.47 16.39
N THR A 295 -23.48 -5.57 16.35
CA THR A 295 -23.24 -6.30 15.07
C THR A 295 -24.38 -7.21 14.62
N GLU A 296 -25.28 -7.64 15.51
CA GLU A 296 -26.43 -8.48 15.15
C GLU A 296 -27.59 -7.63 14.59
N ASP A 297 -27.83 -6.44 15.16
CA ASP A 297 -28.78 -5.46 14.60
C ASP A 297 -28.25 -4.82 13.29
N GLU A 298 -26.93 -4.65 13.16
CA GLU A 298 -26.28 -4.12 11.95
C GLU A 298 -26.42 -5.01 10.71
N ILE A 299 -26.59 -6.34 10.87
CA ILE A 299 -26.82 -7.26 9.74
C ILE A 299 -28.29 -7.21 9.31
N LEU A 300 -29.21 -7.06 10.28
CA LEU A 300 -30.66 -6.99 10.03
C LEU A 300 -31.09 -5.71 9.30
N GLU A 301 -30.43 -4.56 9.57
CA GLU A 301 -30.73 -3.29 8.91
C GLU A 301 -30.26 -3.28 7.43
N VAL A 302 -29.14 -3.92 7.12
CA VAL A 302 -28.60 -4.03 5.75
C VAL A 302 -29.42 -4.99 4.88
N GLU A 303 -29.97 -6.08 5.45
CA GLU A 303 -30.88 -6.98 4.72
C GLU A 303 -32.18 -6.29 4.29
N SER A 304 -32.66 -5.29 5.04
CA SER A 304 -33.88 -4.53 4.71
C SER A 304 -33.76 -3.68 3.44
N LEU A 305 -32.53 -3.37 3.00
CA LEU A 305 -32.24 -2.57 1.82
C LEU A 305 -32.07 -3.43 0.54
N GLN A 306 -32.30 -4.73 0.62
CA GLN A 306 -32.12 -5.64 -0.51
C GLN A 306 -33.32 -5.62 -1.47
N PHE A 307 -33.06 -5.27 -2.73
CA PHE A 307 -34.03 -5.33 -3.82
C PHE A 307 -33.98 -6.68 -4.54
N ASN A 308 -35.16 -7.16 -4.97
CA ASN A 308 -35.28 -8.33 -5.82
C ASN A 308 -34.82 -8.01 -7.27
N LEU A 309 -34.06 -8.92 -7.89
CA LEU A 309 -33.53 -8.72 -9.24
C LEU A 309 -34.65 -8.55 -10.28
N GLY A 310 -35.77 -9.25 -10.13
CA GLY A 310 -36.94 -9.13 -11.00
C GLY A 310 -37.52 -7.72 -10.99
N SER A 311 -37.66 -7.11 -9.81
CA SER A 311 -38.12 -5.73 -9.66
C SER A 311 -37.17 -4.74 -10.36
N ILE A 312 -35.87 -4.93 -10.21
CA ILE A 312 -34.87 -4.05 -10.86
C ILE A 312 -34.82 -4.25 -12.37
N ARG A 313 -34.96 -5.49 -12.87
CA ARG A 313 -35.10 -5.75 -14.30
C ARG A 313 -36.35 -5.07 -14.87
N ASN A 314 -37.48 -5.15 -14.20
CA ASN A 314 -38.70 -4.47 -14.65
C ASN A 314 -38.50 -2.95 -14.67
N ALA A 315 -37.93 -2.38 -13.60
CA ALA A 315 -37.69 -0.94 -13.51
C ALA A 315 -36.74 -0.41 -14.60
N THR A 316 -35.76 -1.19 -15.01
CA THR A 316 -34.73 -0.79 -15.98
C THR A 316 -35.01 -1.24 -17.42
N GLY A 317 -36.15 -1.88 -17.69
CA GLY A 317 -36.43 -2.47 -19.01
C GLY A 317 -35.43 -3.59 -19.36
N ASN A 318 -35.10 -4.43 -18.38
CA ASN A 318 -34.08 -5.48 -18.44
C ASN A 318 -32.68 -4.94 -18.78
N PHE A 319 -32.28 -3.84 -18.13
CA PHE A 319 -31.02 -3.13 -18.41
C PHE A 319 -30.89 -2.72 -19.89
N SER A 320 -31.97 -2.22 -20.49
CA SER A 320 -31.97 -1.75 -21.88
C SER A 320 -30.94 -0.64 -22.09
N ASP A 321 -30.25 -0.67 -23.23
CA ASP A 321 -29.32 0.40 -23.62
C ASP A 321 -30.02 1.77 -23.75
N SER A 322 -31.33 1.80 -24.03
CA SER A 322 -32.12 3.04 -24.05
C SER A 322 -32.19 3.73 -22.68
N ASN A 323 -32.01 2.96 -21.60
CA ASN A 323 -32.02 3.45 -20.23
C ASN A 323 -30.61 3.65 -19.68
N LYS A 324 -29.56 3.45 -20.48
CA LYS A 324 -28.17 3.58 -20.03
C LYS A 324 -27.81 5.06 -19.86
N LEU A 325 -27.42 5.42 -18.64
CA LEU A 325 -26.98 6.76 -18.28
C LEU A 325 -25.48 6.96 -18.56
N GLY A 326 -24.69 5.89 -18.41
CA GLY A 326 -23.25 5.92 -18.65
C GLY A 326 -22.57 4.60 -18.35
N GLN A 327 -21.29 4.50 -18.67
CA GLN A 327 -20.46 3.34 -18.35
C GLN A 327 -19.03 3.77 -18.06
N GLY A 328 -18.51 3.36 -16.91
CA GLY A 328 -17.12 3.59 -16.49
C GLY A 328 -16.39 2.29 -16.19
N GLY A 329 -15.19 2.39 -15.61
CA GLY A 329 -14.38 1.23 -15.19
C GLY A 329 -15.07 0.33 -14.17
N PHE A 330 -16.10 0.84 -13.49
CA PHE A 330 -16.82 0.18 -12.40
C PHE A 330 -18.16 -0.45 -12.84
N GLY A 331 -18.52 -0.35 -14.12
CA GLY A 331 -19.75 -0.91 -14.66
C GLY A 331 -20.65 0.11 -15.35
N ALA A 332 -21.80 -0.36 -15.80
CA ALA A 332 -22.80 0.45 -16.48
C ALA A 332 -23.86 0.94 -15.49
N VAL A 333 -24.32 2.18 -15.67
CA VAL A 333 -25.38 2.79 -14.87
C VAL A 333 -26.61 2.96 -15.73
N PHE A 334 -27.77 2.54 -15.21
CA PHE A 334 -29.05 2.59 -15.91
C PHE A 334 -30.05 3.43 -15.12
N LYS A 335 -30.87 4.23 -15.80
CA LYS A 335 -32.09 4.78 -15.25
C LYS A 335 -33.12 3.67 -15.09
N GLY A 336 -33.87 3.68 -14.00
CA GLY A 336 -35.06 2.88 -13.86
C GLY A 336 -36.16 3.63 -13.14
N THR A 337 -37.38 3.14 -13.26
CA THR A 337 -38.53 3.67 -12.52
C THR A 337 -39.17 2.51 -11.76
N LEU A 338 -39.16 2.60 -10.42
CA LEU A 338 -39.76 1.60 -9.55
C LEU A 338 -41.29 1.60 -9.70
N SER A 339 -41.95 0.53 -9.24
CA SER A 339 -43.42 0.39 -9.34
C SER A 339 -44.20 1.48 -8.59
N ASN A 340 -43.57 2.12 -7.60
CA ASN A 340 -44.13 3.26 -6.87
C ASN A 340 -43.92 4.60 -7.61
N GLY A 341 -43.38 4.60 -8.83
CA GLY A 341 -43.10 5.80 -9.64
C GLY A 341 -41.79 6.49 -9.30
N GLN A 342 -41.00 5.98 -8.35
CA GLN A 342 -39.71 6.58 -7.99
C GLN A 342 -38.64 6.28 -9.05
N ASP A 343 -38.04 7.33 -9.61
CA ASP A 343 -36.88 7.22 -10.47
C ASP A 343 -35.61 6.86 -9.67
N ILE A 344 -34.84 5.91 -10.20
CA ILE A 344 -33.62 5.36 -9.60
C ILE A 344 -32.48 5.29 -10.62
N ALA A 345 -31.25 5.31 -10.11
CA ALA A 345 -30.04 4.99 -10.87
C ALA A 345 -29.48 3.64 -10.40
N VAL A 346 -29.34 2.69 -11.32
CA VAL A 346 -28.88 1.32 -11.04
C VAL A 346 -27.48 1.14 -11.60
N LYS A 347 -26.48 1.11 -10.72
CA LYS A 347 -25.09 0.79 -11.07
C LYS A 347 -24.93 -0.73 -11.07
N ARG A 348 -24.76 -1.30 -12.25
CA ARG A 348 -24.52 -2.74 -12.46
C ARG A 348 -23.03 -2.99 -12.58
N LEU A 349 -22.45 -3.60 -11.54
CA LEU A 349 -21.02 -3.86 -11.48
C LEU A 349 -20.62 -4.98 -12.45
N SER A 350 -19.40 -4.89 -12.98
CA SER A 350 -18.89 -5.82 -13.99
C SER A 350 -18.75 -7.26 -13.45
N LYS A 351 -19.24 -8.24 -14.22
CA LYS A 351 -19.21 -9.66 -13.83
C LYS A 351 -17.77 -10.19 -13.80
N GLY A 352 -17.40 -10.89 -12.72
CA GLY A 352 -16.14 -11.65 -12.64
C GLY A 352 -14.88 -10.86 -12.28
N SER A 353 -14.96 -9.55 -12.00
CA SER A 353 -13.80 -8.81 -11.50
C SER A 353 -13.70 -8.91 -9.98
N ARG A 354 -12.53 -9.30 -9.45
CA ARG A 354 -12.23 -9.22 -8.00
C ARG A 354 -12.40 -7.80 -7.45
N GLN A 355 -12.25 -6.79 -8.32
CA GLN A 355 -12.43 -5.40 -7.96
C GLN A 355 -13.89 -5.03 -7.73
N GLY A 356 -14.80 -5.41 -8.62
CA GLY A 356 -16.23 -5.11 -8.48
C GLY A 356 -16.85 -5.71 -7.22
N GLU A 357 -16.37 -6.88 -6.76
CA GLU A 357 -16.86 -7.46 -5.50
C GLU A 357 -16.42 -6.66 -4.26
N LEU A 358 -15.18 -6.15 -4.25
CA LEU A 358 -14.68 -5.32 -3.17
C LEU A 358 -15.39 -3.96 -3.14
N GLU A 359 -15.61 -3.35 -4.31
CA GLU A 359 -16.36 -2.10 -4.45
C GLU A 359 -17.80 -2.26 -3.99
N PHE A 360 -18.46 -3.34 -4.39
CA PHE A 360 -19.81 -3.66 -3.92
C PHE A 360 -19.89 -3.71 -2.40
N LYS A 361 -18.99 -4.47 -1.77
CA LYS A 361 -18.93 -4.59 -0.30
C LYS A 361 -18.66 -3.24 0.35
N ASN A 362 -17.73 -2.46 -0.20
CA ASN A 362 -17.45 -1.12 0.31
C ASN A 362 -18.67 -0.21 0.22
N GLU A 363 -19.31 -0.10 -0.94
CA GLU A 363 -20.45 0.80 -1.13
C GLU A 363 -21.66 0.40 -0.27
N VAL A 364 -21.97 -0.90 -0.16
CA VAL A 364 -23.06 -1.39 0.70
C VAL A 364 -22.78 -1.11 2.18
N LEU A 365 -21.56 -1.37 2.66
CA LEU A 365 -21.20 -1.17 4.07
C LEU A 365 -21.05 0.32 4.45
N LEU A 366 -20.58 1.15 3.51
CA LEU A 366 -20.29 2.56 3.73
C LEU A 366 -21.49 3.46 3.49
N VAL A 367 -22.09 3.36 2.30
CA VAL A 367 -23.01 4.38 1.77
C VAL A 367 -24.42 4.20 2.31
N ALA A 368 -24.79 2.99 2.72
CA ALA A 368 -26.08 2.73 3.37
C ALA A 368 -26.29 3.61 4.62
N LYS A 369 -25.20 4.03 5.28
CA LYS A 369 -25.24 4.83 6.52
C LYS A 369 -25.01 6.32 6.29
N LEU A 370 -24.81 6.78 5.03
CA LEU A 370 -24.54 8.18 4.72
C LEU A 370 -25.81 8.91 4.31
N GLN A 371 -26.15 9.96 5.05
CA GLN A 371 -27.27 10.84 4.74
C GLN A 371 -26.83 12.29 4.83
N HIS A 372 -26.60 12.92 3.68
CA HIS A 372 -26.24 14.31 3.61
C HIS A 372 -26.68 14.91 2.26
N ARG A 373 -27.11 16.17 2.24
CA ARG A 373 -27.66 16.82 1.05
C ARG A 373 -26.68 16.87 -0.13
N ASN A 374 -25.38 16.90 0.17
CA ASN A 374 -24.30 16.95 -0.83
C ASN A 374 -23.64 15.59 -1.11
N LEU A 375 -24.27 14.48 -0.73
CA LEU A 375 -23.86 13.13 -1.11
C LEU A 375 -25.01 12.46 -1.87
N VAL A 376 -24.70 11.57 -2.81
CA VAL A 376 -25.71 10.74 -3.48
C VAL A 376 -26.16 9.64 -2.52
N ARG A 377 -27.47 9.52 -2.33
CA ARG A 377 -28.06 8.54 -1.41
C ARG A 377 -28.16 7.16 -2.05
N LEU A 378 -27.58 6.15 -1.40
CA LEU A 378 -27.85 4.75 -1.69
C LEU A 378 -29.24 4.39 -1.15
N LEU A 379 -30.11 3.89 -2.01
CA LEU A 379 -31.46 3.41 -1.66
C LEU A 379 -31.45 1.93 -1.29
N GLY A 380 -30.52 1.17 -1.86
CA GLY A 380 -30.36 -0.25 -1.55
C GLY A 380 -29.44 -0.97 -2.53
N PHE A 381 -29.44 -2.29 -2.47
CA PHE A 381 -28.60 -3.13 -3.32
C PHE A 381 -29.34 -4.38 -3.79
N CYS A 382 -28.83 -5.05 -4.81
CA CYS A 382 -29.29 -6.37 -5.22
C CYS A 382 -28.09 -7.32 -5.29
N LEU A 383 -28.22 -8.44 -4.59
CA LEU A 383 -27.24 -9.52 -4.51
C LEU A 383 -27.93 -10.83 -4.88
N GLU A 384 -27.87 -11.22 -6.15
CA GLU A 384 -28.49 -12.46 -6.63
C GLU A 384 -27.60 -13.15 -7.66
N GLY A 385 -27.15 -14.37 -7.36
CA GLY A 385 -26.20 -15.12 -8.19
C GLY A 385 -24.92 -14.33 -8.47
N THR A 386 -24.66 -14.02 -9.74
CA THR A 386 -23.51 -13.21 -10.20
C THR A 386 -23.80 -11.71 -10.32
N GLU A 387 -25.04 -11.28 -10.12
CA GLU A 387 -25.41 -9.88 -10.19
C GLU A 387 -25.03 -9.15 -8.90
N ARG A 388 -24.46 -7.97 -9.06
CA ARG A 388 -24.10 -7.03 -7.99
C ARG A 388 -24.59 -5.66 -8.44
N LEU A 389 -25.74 -5.25 -7.93
CA LEU A 389 -26.38 -3.99 -8.31
C LEU A 389 -26.45 -3.06 -7.12
N LEU A 390 -26.16 -1.79 -7.34
CA LEU A 390 -26.33 -0.73 -6.35
C LEU A 390 -27.41 0.21 -6.87
N ILE A 391 -28.38 0.51 -6.02
CA ILE A 391 -29.56 1.32 -6.37
C ILE A 391 -29.42 2.66 -5.65
N TYR A 392 -29.30 3.73 -6.43
CA TYR A 392 -29.14 5.09 -5.99
C TYR A 392 -30.37 5.93 -6.31
N GLU A 393 -30.52 7.06 -5.61
CA GLU A 393 -31.42 8.12 -6.08
C GLU A 393 -31.01 8.58 -7.48
N PHE A 394 -32.00 8.84 -8.34
CA PHE A 394 -31.73 9.40 -9.66
C PHE A 394 -31.43 10.90 -9.54
N VAL A 395 -30.29 11.33 -10.09
CA VAL A 395 -29.84 12.73 -10.08
C VAL A 395 -29.85 13.24 -11.53
N PRO A 396 -30.74 14.19 -11.88
CA PRO A 396 -31.14 14.39 -13.29
C PRO A 396 -30.15 15.19 -14.14
N ASN A 397 -29.33 16.09 -13.56
CA ASN A 397 -28.41 16.93 -14.33
C ASN A 397 -27.01 16.29 -14.49
N ALA A 398 -26.92 14.96 -14.54
CA ALA A 398 -25.68 14.22 -14.77
C ALA A 398 -24.50 14.69 -13.86
N SER A 399 -23.25 14.49 -14.31
CA SER A 399 -22.04 14.91 -13.59
C SER A 399 -21.51 16.28 -14.03
N LEU A 400 -20.75 16.92 -13.15
CA LEU A 400 -20.21 18.27 -13.32
C LEU A 400 -19.32 18.41 -14.56
N ASP A 401 -18.55 17.38 -14.90
CA ASP A 401 -17.68 17.36 -16.09
C ASP A 401 -18.48 17.50 -17.41
N HIS A 402 -19.71 16.98 -17.47
CA HIS A 402 -20.61 17.17 -18.62
C HIS A 402 -21.06 18.62 -18.82
N PHE A 403 -20.92 19.47 -17.80
CA PHE A 403 -21.20 20.89 -17.91
C PHE A 403 -19.91 21.68 -18.06
N LEU A 404 -18.90 21.38 -17.25
CA LEU A 404 -17.69 22.18 -17.15
C LEU A 404 -16.86 22.15 -18.42
N PHE A 405 -16.79 21.01 -19.11
CA PHE A 405 -15.94 20.83 -20.30
C PHE A 405 -16.72 20.80 -21.62
N ASP A 406 -18.04 20.97 -21.57
CA ASP A 406 -18.88 21.08 -22.76
C ASP A 406 -19.00 22.56 -23.17
N PRO A 407 -18.63 22.93 -24.41
CA PRO A 407 -18.60 24.33 -24.85
C PRO A 407 -19.94 25.07 -24.78
N ILE A 408 -21.06 24.35 -24.73
CA ILE A 408 -22.40 24.93 -24.70
C ILE A 408 -22.95 24.90 -23.28
N LYS A 409 -22.83 23.76 -22.59
CA LYS A 409 -23.37 23.61 -21.24
C LYS A 409 -22.57 24.39 -20.19
N CYS A 410 -21.29 24.70 -20.43
CA CYS A 410 -20.48 25.50 -19.52
C CYS A 410 -21.07 26.89 -19.26
N LEU A 411 -21.82 27.44 -20.23
CA LEU A 411 -22.55 28.71 -20.12
C LEU A 411 -23.63 28.69 -19.03
N GLN A 412 -24.10 27.50 -18.64
CA GLN A 412 -25.06 27.35 -17.54
C GLN A 412 -24.40 27.40 -16.16
N LEU A 413 -23.05 27.34 -16.10
CA LEU A 413 -22.26 27.43 -14.89
C LEU A 413 -21.65 28.83 -14.75
N TYR A 414 -22.49 29.85 -14.55
CA TYR A 414 -22.01 31.17 -14.14
C TYR A 414 -21.41 31.13 -12.72
N TRP A 415 -20.66 32.18 -12.34
CA TRP A 415 -19.82 32.16 -11.14
C TRP A 415 -20.57 31.73 -9.87
N GLU A 416 -21.75 32.30 -9.60
CA GLU A 416 -22.52 31.98 -8.40
C GLU A 416 -22.83 30.47 -8.30
N ARG A 417 -23.16 29.82 -9.42
CA ARG A 417 -23.38 28.37 -9.46
C ARG A 417 -22.10 27.60 -9.21
N ARG A 418 -20.99 27.99 -9.86
CA ARG A 418 -19.67 27.36 -9.63
C ARG A 418 -19.25 27.49 -8.17
N TYR A 419 -19.47 28.66 -7.58
CA TYR A 419 -19.18 28.92 -6.17
C TYR A 419 -20.06 28.06 -5.25
N LYS A 420 -21.37 27.99 -5.50
CA LYS A 420 -22.30 27.11 -4.78
C LYS A 420 -21.88 25.64 -4.88
N ILE A 421 -21.38 25.21 -6.04
CA ILE A 421 -20.83 23.87 -6.26
C ILE A 421 -19.57 23.65 -5.41
N ILE A 422 -18.60 24.56 -5.44
CA ILE A 422 -17.37 24.48 -4.60
C ILE A 422 -17.74 24.35 -3.12
N VAL A 423 -18.65 25.21 -2.63
CA VAL A 423 -19.10 25.20 -1.24
C VAL A 423 -19.85 23.91 -0.89
N GLY A 424 -20.72 23.42 -1.78
CA GLY A 424 -21.45 22.19 -1.55
C GLY A 424 -20.56 20.95 -1.51
N ILE A 425 -19.54 20.88 -2.38
CA ILE A 425 -18.53 19.80 -2.34
C ILE A 425 -17.74 19.88 -1.03
N ALA A 426 -17.31 21.08 -0.61
CA ALA A 426 -16.60 21.26 0.65
C ALA A 426 -17.41 20.78 1.87
N ARG A 427 -18.71 21.09 1.91
CA ARG A 427 -19.63 20.60 2.95
C ARG A 427 -19.79 19.08 2.92
N GLY A 428 -19.90 18.49 1.73
CA GLY A 428 -19.96 17.03 1.56
C GLY A 428 -18.71 16.33 2.10
N LEU A 429 -17.51 16.85 1.80
CA LEU A 429 -16.26 16.30 2.31
C LEU A 429 -16.08 16.53 3.81
N LEU A 430 -16.46 17.70 4.33
CA LEU A 430 -16.45 17.98 5.78
C LEU A 430 -17.28 16.93 6.52
N TYR A 431 -18.48 16.63 6.02
CA TYR A 431 -19.33 15.59 6.60
C TYR A 431 -18.63 14.22 6.59
N LEU A 432 -17.99 13.81 5.49
CA LEU A 432 -17.27 12.54 5.42
C LEU A 432 -16.06 12.48 6.37
N HIS A 433 -15.36 13.59 6.59
CA HIS A 433 -14.12 13.62 7.34
C HIS A 433 -14.31 13.81 8.85
N GLU A 434 -15.33 14.58 9.25
CA GLU A 434 -15.49 15.09 10.61
C GLU A 434 -16.89 14.86 11.19
N ASP A 435 -17.99 15.13 10.45
CA ASP A 435 -19.34 15.15 11.04
C ASP A 435 -20.07 13.79 11.04
N SER A 436 -19.65 12.86 10.19
CA SER A 436 -20.23 11.52 10.13
C SER A 436 -19.76 10.63 11.28
N ARG A 437 -20.58 9.64 11.67
CA ARG A 437 -20.25 8.67 12.75
C ARG A 437 -18.89 8.00 12.54
N LEU A 438 -18.53 7.75 11.28
CA LEU A 438 -17.27 7.12 10.90
C LEU A 438 -16.53 8.05 9.95
N ARG A 439 -15.23 8.27 10.20
CA ARG A 439 -14.38 9.03 9.29
C ARG A 439 -14.17 8.24 8.00
N ILE A 440 -14.52 8.84 6.86
CA ILE A 440 -14.47 8.21 5.54
C ILE A 440 -13.56 9.02 4.62
N ILE A 441 -12.62 8.33 3.96
CA ILE A 441 -11.76 8.92 2.93
C ILE A 441 -12.28 8.46 1.56
N HIS A 442 -12.60 9.40 0.66
CA HIS A 442 -13.24 9.13 -0.63
C HIS A 442 -12.27 8.50 -1.64
N ARG A 443 -11.04 9.03 -1.75
CA ARG A 443 -9.92 8.58 -2.61
C ARG A 443 -10.08 8.67 -4.13
N ASP A 444 -11.29 8.89 -4.64
CA ASP A 444 -11.52 9.13 -6.09
C ASP A 444 -12.40 10.36 -6.34
N LEU A 445 -12.10 11.49 -5.67
CA LEU A 445 -12.83 12.73 -5.89
C LEU A 445 -12.38 13.40 -7.19
N LYS A 446 -13.32 13.67 -8.10
CA LYS A 446 -13.09 14.28 -9.43
C LYS A 446 -14.40 14.84 -10.00
N ALA A 447 -14.32 15.64 -11.06
CA ALA A 447 -15.50 16.29 -11.65
C ALA A 447 -16.60 15.31 -12.09
N SER A 448 -16.23 14.15 -12.66
CA SER A 448 -17.21 13.13 -13.08
C SER A 448 -17.91 12.42 -11.90
N ASN A 449 -17.39 12.56 -10.69
CA ASN A 449 -17.96 11.98 -9.46
C ASN A 449 -18.77 13.02 -8.66
N ILE A 450 -18.98 14.23 -9.21
CA ILE A 450 -19.90 15.22 -8.67
C ILE A 450 -21.14 15.26 -9.53
N LEU A 451 -22.26 14.72 -9.05
CA LEU A 451 -23.55 14.82 -9.73
C LEU A 451 -24.26 16.12 -9.39
N LEU A 452 -25.16 16.58 -10.26
CA LEU A 452 -25.93 17.80 -10.09
C LEU A 452 -27.43 17.49 -10.00
N ASP A 453 -28.08 17.93 -8.91
CA ASP A 453 -29.53 17.80 -8.76
C ASP A 453 -30.29 18.82 -9.62
N GLU A 454 -31.63 18.82 -9.52
CA GLU A 454 -32.53 19.68 -10.30
C GLU A 454 -32.20 21.16 -10.16
N GLU A 455 -31.74 21.59 -8.98
CA GLU A 455 -31.34 22.97 -8.68
C GLU A 455 -29.83 23.24 -8.84
N MET A 456 -29.11 22.36 -9.53
CA MET A 456 -27.66 22.44 -9.77
C MET A 456 -26.81 22.41 -8.48
N ASN A 457 -27.31 21.79 -7.41
CA ASN A 457 -26.50 21.53 -6.21
C ASN A 457 -25.63 20.28 -6.42
N PRO A 458 -24.40 20.28 -5.89
CA PRO A 458 -23.50 19.14 -6.02
C PRO A 458 -23.86 18.02 -5.05
N LYS A 459 -23.75 16.78 -5.55
CA LYS A 459 -23.81 15.54 -4.78
C LYS A 459 -22.59 14.67 -5.11
N ILE A 460 -21.76 14.38 -4.12
CA ILE A 460 -20.60 13.49 -4.27
C ILE A 460 -21.09 12.05 -4.43
N SER A 461 -20.55 11.36 -5.43
CA SER A 461 -20.91 9.98 -5.79
C SER A 461 -19.67 9.09 -5.92
N ASP A 462 -19.90 7.78 -6.13
CA ASP A 462 -18.87 6.77 -6.42
C ASP A 462 -17.90 6.46 -5.26
N PHE A 463 -18.45 5.84 -4.21
CA PHE A 463 -17.71 5.46 -2.99
C PHE A 463 -17.03 4.08 -3.08
N GLY A 464 -16.93 3.45 -4.26
CA GLY A 464 -16.33 2.12 -4.43
C GLY A 464 -14.91 1.99 -3.90
N MET A 465 -14.17 3.10 -3.90
CA MET A 465 -12.79 3.19 -3.40
C MET A 465 -12.66 3.71 -1.96
N ALA A 466 -13.77 4.12 -1.34
CA ALA A 466 -13.74 4.78 -0.06
C ALA A 466 -13.24 3.84 1.06
N ARG A 467 -12.72 4.43 2.14
CA ARG A 467 -12.15 3.70 3.28
C ARG A 467 -12.58 4.29 4.60
N LEU A 468 -12.90 3.41 5.55
CA LEU A 468 -13.19 3.73 6.95
C LEU A 468 -11.89 3.90 7.73
N PHE A 469 -11.83 4.95 8.52
CA PHE A 469 -10.85 5.08 9.61
C PHE A 469 -11.51 4.76 10.94
N SER A 470 -10.82 3.95 11.74
CA SER A 470 -11.21 3.73 13.14
C SER A 470 -10.98 5.01 13.97
N LEU A 471 -11.67 5.12 15.12
CA LEU A 471 -11.49 6.23 16.05
C LEU A 471 -10.01 6.43 16.40
N GLY A 472 -9.49 7.63 16.16
CA GLY A 472 -8.09 7.99 16.40
C GLY A 472 -7.14 7.77 15.21
N GLN A 473 -7.56 7.05 14.16
CA GLN A 473 -6.75 6.91 12.95
C GLN A 473 -6.77 8.21 12.12
N THR A 474 -5.58 8.72 11.83
CA THR A 474 -5.37 9.96 11.06
C THR A 474 -4.85 9.71 9.65
N GLN A 475 -4.24 8.55 9.42
CA GLN A 475 -3.68 8.11 8.15
C GLN A 475 -3.88 6.60 7.97
N GLY A 476 -4.00 6.17 6.72
CA GLY A 476 -4.00 4.77 6.33
C GLY A 476 -3.06 4.55 5.16
N ASP A 477 -2.56 3.33 5.03
CA ASP A 477 -1.64 2.96 3.97
C ASP A 477 -2.23 1.80 3.17
N THR A 478 -1.99 1.80 1.85
CA THR A 478 -2.48 0.75 0.96
C THR A 478 -1.43 0.36 -0.07
N LYS A 479 -1.23 -0.94 -0.26
CA LYS A 479 -0.41 -1.47 -1.36
C LYS A 479 -1.10 -1.34 -2.72
N ARG A 480 -2.42 -1.14 -2.70
CA ARG A 480 -3.25 -1.00 -3.89
C ARG A 480 -3.63 0.46 -4.07
N ILE A 481 -2.93 1.13 -4.98
CA ILE A 481 -3.24 2.50 -5.42
C ILE A 481 -4.38 2.40 -6.43
N VAL A 482 -5.47 3.11 -6.14
CA VAL A 482 -6.66 3.22 -7.00
C VAL A 482 -7.16 4.66 -6.98
N GLY A 483 -7.73 5.13 -8.07
CA GLY A 483 -8.20 6.50 -8.19
C GLY A 483 -7.80 7.07 -9.54
N THR A 484 -8.15 8.32 -9.78
CA THR A 484 -7.96 8.95 -11.08
C THR A 484 -6.67 9.75 -11.12
N TYR A 485 -5.82 9.42 -12.10
CA TYR A 485 -4.56 10.15 -12.34
C TYR A 485 -4.83 11.65 -12.55
N GLY A 486 -3.97 12.50 -11.99
CA GLY A 486 -4.14 13.95 -11.96
C GLY A 486 -4.89 14.48 -10.72
N TYR A 487 -5.78 13.68 -10.11
CA TYR A 487 -6.47 14.07 -8.86
C TYR A 487 -5.83 13.45 -7.62
N MET A 488 -5.05 12.38 -7.78
CA MET A 488 -4.38 11.71 -6.67
C MET A 488 -3.29 12.58 -6.07
N ALA A 489 -3.31 12.71 -4.74
CA ALA A 489 -2.24 13.38 -4.00
C ALA A 489 -0.89 12.66 -4.20
N PRO A 490 0.24 13.37 -4.25
CA PRO A 490 1.55 12.77 -4.50
C PRO A 490 1.92 11.67 -3.51
N GLU A 491 1.70 11.88 -2.21
CA GLU A 491 1.99 10.88 -1.19
C GLU A 491 1.14 9.62 -1.34
N TYR A 492 -0.08 9.77 -1.86
CA TYR A 492 -0.97 8.66 -2.12
C TYR A 492 -0.59 7.91 -3.40
N ALA A 493 -0.34 8.64 -4.48
CA ALA A 493 0.07 8.07 -5.77
C ALA A 493 1.45 7.38 -5.70
N MET A 494 2.37 7.93 -4.92
CA MET A 494 3.75 7.42 -4.84
C MET A 494 3.93 6.37 -3.74
N ARG A 495 3.27 6.54 -2.58
CA ARG A 495 3.53 5.71 -1.38
C ARG A 495 2.32 4.89 -0.95
N GLY A 496 1.14 5.16 -1.51
CA GLY A 496 -0.11 4.54 -1.08
C GLY A 496 -0.63 5.09 0.25
N ASN A 497 -0.08 6.20 0.75
CA ASN A 497 -0.50 6.82 1.99
C ASN A 497 -1.72 7.69 1.71
N PHE A 498 -2.86 7.40 2.33
CA PHE A 498 -4.07 8.20 2.18
C PHE A 498 -4.55 8.71 3.53
N SER A 499 -5.16 9.89 3.51
CA SER A 499 -5.78 10.52 4.67
C SER A 499 -6.87 11.48 4.20
N VAL A 500 -7.50 12.18 5.13
CA VAL A 500 -8.38 13.31 4.82
C VAL A 500 -7.68 14.36 3.94
N LYS A 501 -6.35 14.52 4.09
CA LYS A 501 -5.55 15.47 3.29
C LYS A 501 -5.32 15.03 1.84
N SER A 502 -5.52 13.75 1.54
CA SER A 502 -5.45 13.25 0.16
C SER A 502 -6.72 13.64 -0.61
N ASP A 503 -7.89 13.58 0.03
CA ASP A 503 -9.14 14.13 -0.55
C ASP A 503 -9.08 15.67 -0.67
N VAL A 504 -8.45 16.36 0.30
CA VAL A 504 -8.22 17.82 0.22
C VAL A 504 -7.41 18.17 -1.04
N TYR A 505 -6.36 17.39 -1.36
CA TYR A 505 -5.60 17.60 -2.58
C TYR A 505 -6.49 17.48 -3.82
N SER A 506 -7.27 16.40 -3.93
CA SER A 506 -8.21 16.19 -5.04
C SER A 506 -9.24 17.32 -5.14
N PHE A 507 -9.70 17.84 -4.00
CA PHE A 507 -10.60 19.00 -3.95
C PHE A 507 -9.94 20.28 -4.45
N GLY A 508 -8.66 20.50 -4.14
CA GLY A 508 -7.88 21.62 -4.67
C GLY A 508 -7.78 21.59 -6.20
N VAL A 509 -7.49 20.42 -6.78
CA VAL A 509 -7.51 20.21 -8.24
C VAL A 509 -8.89 20.55 -8.79
N LEU A 510 -9.95 20.07 -8.14
CA LEU A 510 -11.33 20.31 -8.58
C LEU A 510 -11.73 21.79 -8.53
N ILE A 511 -11.27 22.56 -7.54
CA ILE A 511 -11.47 24.01 -7.52
C ILE A 511 -10.82 24.66 -8.75
N LEU A 512 -9.57 24.28 -9.07
CA LEU A 512 -8.86 24.85 -10.21
C LEU A 512 -9.55 24.51 -11.55
N GLU A 513 -10.06 23.29 -11.70
CA GLU A 513 -10.88 22.92 -12.87
C GLU A 513 -12.17 23.75 -12.93
N ILE A 514 -12.88 23.89 -11.81
CA ILE A 514 -14.13 24.66 -11.75
C ILE A 514 -13.88 26.12 -12.13
N VAL A 515 -12.82 26.75 -11.62
CA VAL A 515 -12.52 28.16 -11.94
C VAL A 515 -12.06 28.33 -13.39
N SER A 516 -11.33 27.36 -13.93
CA SER A 516 -10.76 27.49 -15.29
C SER A 516 -11.67 27.01 -16.41
N GLY A 517 -12.64 26.13 -16.11
CA GLY A 517 -13.37 25.42 -17.16
C GLY A 517 -12.50 24.45 -17.96
N GLN A 518 -11.27 24.16 -17.48
CA GLN A 518 -10.30 23.34 -18.19
C GLN A 518 -10.01 22.05 -17.43
N LYS A 519 -9.81 20.98 -18.20
CA LYS A 519 -9.52 19.66 -17.65
C LYS A 519 -8.04 19.57 -17.27
N ASN A 520 -7.76 19.04 -16.08
CA ASN A 520 -6.38 18.94 -15.57
C ASN A 520 -5.43 18.12 -16.48
N THR A 521 -5.96 17.18 -17.29
CA THR A 521 -5.17 16.34 -18.21
C THR A 521 -4.82 17.00 -19.54
N THR A 522 -5.36 18.19 -19.84
CA THR A 522 -5.33 18.77 -21.19
C THR A 522 -5.01 20.26 -21.14
N PHE A 523 -3.94 20.63 -20.45
CA PHE A 523 -3.52 22.02 -20.34
C PHE A 523 -2.24 22.25 -21.17
N GLY A 524 -2.32 23.11 -22.20
CA GLY A 524 -1.24 23.43 -23.14
C GLY A 524 -1.46 22.97 -24.59
N ASN A 525 -0.74 23.60 -25.53
CA ASN A 525 -0.68 23.18 -26.94
C ASN A 525 0.14 21.87 -27.06
N GLU A 526 -0.03 21.14 -28.16
CA GLU A 526 0.62 19.83 -28.45
C GLU A 526 2.16 19.81 -28.26
N GLU A 527 2.82 20.97 -28.20
CA GLU A 527 4.27 21.12 -28.03
C GLU A 527 4.73 21.44 -26.57
N ASN A 528 3.82 21.76 -25.64
CA ASN A 528 4.13 22.10 -24.24
C ASN A 528 2.98 21.68 -23.30
N MET A 529 2.87 20.39 -22.96
CA MET A 529 1.91 19.91 -21.96
C MET A 529 2.38 20.30 -20.54
N GLU A 530 1.75 21.31 -19.95
CA GLU A 530 1.95 21.68 -18.54
C GLU A 530 0.71 21.25 -17.76
N SER A 531 0.82 20.68 -16.56
CA SER A 531 -0.37 20.40 -15.73
C SER A 531 -1.07 21.70 -15.33
N LEU A 532 -2.42 21.70 -15.27
CA LEU A 532 -3.22 22.84 -14.78
C LEU A 532 -2.73 23.36 -13.42
N ILE A 533 -2.25 22.47 -12.54
CA ILE A 533 -1.70 22.82 -11.23
C ILE A 533 -0.41 23.65 -11.37
N SER A 534 0.48 23.25 -12.29
CA SER A 534 1.74 23.95 -12.55
C SER A 534 1.48 25.32 -13.18
N PHE A 535 0.54 25.41 -14.12
CA PHE A 535 0.11 26.68 -14.69
C PHE A 535 -0.50 27.60 -13.62
N ALA A 536 -1.41 27.07 -12.78
CA ALA A 536 -2.04 27.80 -11.69
C ALA A 536 -1.03 28.41 -10.73
N TRP A 537 -0.06 27.60 -10.30
CA TRP A 537 1.03 28.04 -9.42
C TRP A 537 1.88 29.14 -10.06
N ARG A 538 2.30 28.93 -11.31
CA ARG A 538 3.14 29.86 -12.05
C ARG A 538 2.45 31.21 -12.23
N SER A 539 1.20 31.21 -12.72
CA SER A 539 0.43 32.44 -12.88
C SER A 539 0.12 33.11 -11.54
N TRP A 540 -0.14 32.35 -10.48
CA TRP A 540 -0.33 32.94 -9.15
C TRP A 540 0.95 33.59 -8.63
N ARG A 541 2.11 32.95 -8.77
CA ARG A 541 3.41 33.52 -8.35
C ARG A 541 3.79 34.77 -9.13
N GLU A 542 3.43 34.82 -10.40
CA GLU A 542 3.72 35.94 -11.33
C GLU A 542 2.67 37.07 -11.25
N GLY A 543 1.66 36.97 -10.40
CA GLY A 543 0.59 37.97 -10.30
C GLY A 543 -0.41 37.97 -11.47
N SER A 544 -0.38 36.93 -12.32
CA SER A 544 -1.21 36.77 -13.51
C SER A 544 -2.32 35.72 -13.36
N ALA A 545 -2.64 35.30 -12.14
CA ALA A 545 -3.64 34.26 -11.86
C ALA A 545 -5.06 34.55 -12.39
N SER A 546 -5.39 35.79 -12.76
CA SER A 546 -6.64 36.08 -13.48
C SER A 546 -6.72 35.40 -14.85
N ASN A 547 -5.58 35.00 -15.43
CA ASN A 547 -5.54 34.27 -16.69
C ASN A 547 -6.07 32.83 -16.57
N LEU A 548 -6.23 32.31 -15.34
CA LEU A 548 -6.90 31.04 -15.10
C LEU A 548 -8.41 31.12 -15.19
N ILE A 549 -8.99 32.30 -15.13
CA ILE A 549 -10.45 32.45 -15.03
C ILE A 549 -11.06 32.08 -16.38
N ASP A 550 -12.02 31.15 -16.35
CA ASP A 550 -12.78 30.74 -17.54
C ASP A 550 -13.38 31.98 -18.24
N PRO A 551 -13.05 32.23 -19.52
CA PRO A 551 -13.56 33.38 -20.27
C PRO A 551 -15.10 33.41 -20.40
N SER A 552 -15.76 32.26 -20.27
CA SER A 552 -17.22 32.16 -20.28
C SER A 552 -17.89 32.73 -19.02
N MET A 553 -17.13 32.93 -17.94
CA MET A 553 -17.63 33.54 -16.70
C MET A 553 -17.67 35.07 -16.84
N ASN A 554 -18.77 35.58 -17.37
CA ASN A 554 -19.00 37.01 -17.60
C ASN A 554 -19.50 37.80 -16.37
N SER A 555 -19.81 37.12 -15.27
CA SER A 555 -20.41 37.67 -14.07
C SER A 555 -19.84 36.97 -12.85
N GLY A 556 -19.24 37.71 -11.93
CA GLY A 556 -18.65 37.16 -10.71
C GLY A 556 -17.71 38.14 -10.02
N SER A 557 -17.62 38.05 -8.69
CA SER A 557 -16.66 38.87 -7.95
C SER A 557 -15.24 38.37 -8.22
N ARG A 558 -14.43 39.18 -8.89
CA ARG A 558 -13.03 38.83 -9.18
C ARG A 558 -12.27 38.49 -7.89
N SER A 559 -12.57 39.15 -6.76
CA SER A 559 -11.93 38.85 -5.48
C SER A 559 -12.30 37.46 -4.94
N GLU A 560 -13.57 37.04 -5.08
CA GLU A 560 -14.00 35.70 -4.69
C GLU A 560 -13.35 34.62 -5.57
N ILE A 561 -13.26 34.87 -6.88
CA ILE A 561 -12.61 33.93 -7.82
C ILE A 561 -11.13 33.77 -7.47
N MET A 562 -10.43 34.89 -7.26
CA MET A 562 -9.01 34.86 -6.87
C MET A 562 -8.81 34.18 -5.52
N ARG A 563 -9.75 34.37 -4.57
CA ARG A 563 -9.74 33.68 -3.28
C ARG A 563 -9.90 32.16 -3.47
N CYS A 564 -10.80 31.70 -4.35
CA CYS A 564 -10.93 30.28 -4.69
C CYS A 564 -9.65 29.71 -5.32
N ILE A 565 -9.02 30.42 -6.26
CA ILE A 565 -7.72 29.99 -6.83
C ILE A 565 -6.68 29.81 -5.73
N HIS A 566 -6.59 30.77 -4.81
CA HIS A 566 -5.65 30.72 -3.70
C HIS A 566 -5.94 29.54 -2.74
N ILE A 567 -7.22 29.30 -2.40
CA ILE A 567 -7.62 28.11 -1.60
C ILE A 567 -7.28 26.82 -2.36
N GLY A 568 -7.53 26.77 -3.66
CA GLY A 568 -7.15 25.63 -4.51
C GLY A 568 -5.66 25.33 -4.44
N LEU A 569 -4.81 26.35 -4.49
CA LEU A 569 -3.36 26.22 -4.32
C LEU A 569 -2.96 25.75 -2.92
N LEU A 570 -3.61 26.25 -1.86
CA LEU A 570 -3.40 25.75 -0.48
C LEU A 570 -3.79 24.28 -0.31
N CYS A 571 -4.74 23.79 -1.09
CA CYS A 571 -5.15 22.39 -1.06
C CYS A 571 -4.15 21.45 -1.75
N VAL A 572 -3.45 21.91 -2.80
CA VAL A 572 -2.55 21.06 -3.62
C VAL A 572 -1.07 21.10 -3.20
N GLN A 573 -0.79 21.50 -1.96
CA GLN A 573 0.57 21.61 -1.43
C GLN A 573 1.29 20.25 -1.42
N GLU A 574 2.59 20.25 -1.74
CA GLU A 574 3.40 19.02 -1.69
C GLU A 574 3.43 18.44 -0.27
N ASN A 575 3.75 19.27 0.72
CA ASN A 575 3.73 18.86 2.13
C ASN A 575 2.28 18.74 2.64
N VAL A 576 1.91 17.52 3.03
CA VAL A 576 0.60 17.15 3.58
C VAL A 576 0.19 18.00 4.79
N ALA A 577 1.17 18.41 5.61
CA ALA A 577 0.93 19.25 6.78
C ALA A 577 0.43 20.65 6.42
N ASN A 578 0.88 21.18 5.28
CA ASN A 578 0.53 22.53 4.81
C ASN A 578 -0.88 22.62 4.21
N ARG A 579 -1.47 21.48 3.85
CA ARG A 579 -2.85 21.44 3.33
C ARG A 579 -3.84 21.76 4.45
N PRO A 580 -4.83 22.63 4.26
CA PRO A 580 -5.84 22.92 5.28
C PRO A 580 -6.77 21.71 5.53
N THR A 581 -7.53 21.73 6.63
CA THR A 581 -8.64 20.78 6.85
C THR A 581 -9.89 21.24 6.11
N MET A 582 -10.86 20.35 5.87
CA MET A 582 -12.13 20.72 5.25
C MET A 582 -12.93 21.74 6.08
N ALA A 583 -12.86 21.65 7.41
CA ALA A 583 -13.44 22.66 8.30
C ALA A 583 -12.81 24.04 8.08
N SER A 584 -11.48 24.10 7.98
CA SER A 584 -10.76 25.35 7.69
C SER A 584 -11.14 25.89 6.31
N ILE A 585 -11.20 25.04 5.29
CA ILE A 585 -11.60 25.42 3.93
C ILE A 585 -13.01 26.01 3.91
N THR A 586 -13.96 25.40 4.62
CA THR A 586 -15.35 25.91 4.68
C THR A 586 -15.40 27.28 5.33
N LEU A 587 -14.59 27.52 6.37
CA LEU A 587 -14.43 28.86 6.96
C LEU A 587 -13.81 29.85 5.96
N MET A 588 -12.73 29.46 5.27
CA MET A 588 -12.07 30.28 4.25
C MET A 588 -13.01 30.69 3.12
N LEU A 589 -13.89 29.79 2.67
CA LEU A 589 -14.93 30.08 1.68
C LEU A 589 -16.02 30.99 2.27
N SER A 590 -16.48 30.75 3.50
CA SER A 590 -17.59 31.52 4.08
C SER A 590 -17.24 32.96 4.50
N SER A 591 -15.96 33.25 4.77
CA SER A 591 -15.53 34.53 5.32
C SER A 591 -14.52 35.22 4.41
N ASN A 592 -14.92 36.37 3.86
CA ASN A 592 -14.05 37.20 3.01
C ASN A 592 -13.01 38.01 3.81
N SER A 593 -13.17 38.14 5.14
CA SER A 593 -12.26 38.89 6.02
C SER A 593 -11.12 38.05 6.61
N LEU A 594 -11.14 36.73 6.40
CA LEU A 594 -10.09 35.85 6.90
C LEU A 594 -8.84 35.96 6.02
N THR A 595 -7.72 36.39 6.62
CA THR A 595 -6.40 36.36 6.00
C THR A 595 -5.96 34.92 5.75
N LEU A 596 -5.53 34.62 4.53
CA LEU A 596 -5.10 33.28 4.13
C LEU A 596 -3.57 33.17 4.13
N PRO A 597 -3.01 32.01 4.52
CA PRO A 597 -1.58 31.78 4.45
C PRO A 597 -1.11 31.72 2.99
N PHE A 598 0.16 32.05 2.74
CA PHE A 598 0.71 31.93 1.38
C PHE A 598 0.89 30.46 0.98
N PRO A 599 0.40 30.04 -0.21
CA PRO A 599 0.70 28.72 -0.74
C PRO A 599 2.19 28.63 -1.10
N SER A 600 2.78 27.45 -0.84
CA SER A 600 4.08 27.06 -1.36
C SER A 600 3.93 26.24 -2.64
N GLN A 601 5.04 25.82 -3.24
CA GLN A 601 5.04 25.08 -4.50
C GLN A 601 4.22 23.77 -4.39
N PRO A 602 3.29 23.50 -5.32
CA PRO A 602 2.55 22.24 -5.37
C PRO A 602 3.45 21.04 -5.70
N GLY A 603 3.03 19.84 -5.29
CA GLY A 603 3.66 18.61 -5.75
C GLY A 603 3.40 18.37 -7.25
N PHE A 604 4.37 17.80 -7.98
CA PHE A 604 4.39 17.58 -9.45
C PHE A 604 4.74 18.80 -10.35
N PHE A 605 5.52 19.76 -9.87
CA PHE A 605 6.07 20.80 -10.75
C PHE A 605 7.18 20.22 -11.67
N MET A 606 6.93 20.13 -12.97
CA MET A 606 7.99 19.81 -13.95
C MET A 606 8.74 21.08 -14.36
N HIS A 607 10.06 21.08 -14.18
CA HIS A 607 10.91 22.16 -14.68
C HIS A 607 11.20 21.93 -16.17
N ASN A 608 10.65 22.76 -17.05
CA ASN A 608 11.09 22.82 -18.45
C ASN A 608 12.53 23.36 -18.47
N SER A 609 13.50 22.45 -18.41
CA SER A 609 14.92 22.78 -18.61
C SER A 609 15.22 22.82 -20.10
N THR A 610 14.85 23.92 -20.75
CA THR A 610 15.45 24.32 -22.03
C THR A 610 16.36 25.50 -21.78
N ASN A 611 17.65 25.21 -21.55
CA ASN A 611 18.71 26.18 -21.82
C ASN A 611 19.66 25.60 -22.88
N PRO A 612 19.94 26.35 -23.96
CA PRO A 612 20.73 25.85 -25.07
C PRO A 612 22.24 25.85 -24.73
N LYS A 613 22.87 24.71 -25.00
CA LYS A 613 24.30 24.49 -25.33
C LYS A 613 25.32 25.50 -24.80
N THR A 614 26.23 25.03 -23.95
CA THR A 614 27.64 25.46 -23.99
C THR A 614 28.55 24.23 -24.04
N PRO A 615 29.65 24.24 -24.83
CA PRO A 615 30.38 23.03 -25.19
C PRO A 615 31.44 22.64 -24.15
N LEU A 616 31.69 21.33 -24.11
CA LEU A 616 32.82 20.67 -23.45
C LEU A 616 34.16 21.37 -23.73
N VAL A 617 34.90 21.71 -22.68
CA VAL A 617 36.36 21.83 -22.72
C VAL A 617 36.94 21.14 -21.47
N GLN A 618 37.77 20.13 -21.72
CA GLN A 618 38.69 19.47 -20.79
C GLN A 618 39.82 20.42 -20.37
N GLY A 619 40.24 20.34 -19.10
CA GLY A 619 41.51 20.92 -18.66
C GLY A 619 41.76 20.70 -17.17
N PHE A 620 42.83 19.97 -16.85
CA PHE A 620 43.35 19.66 -15.52
C PHE A 620 43.85 20.89 -14.74
N ASP A 621 43.82 20.73 -13.40
CA ASP A 621 44.86 21.02 -12.40
C ASP A 621 44.63 22.12 -11.31
N SER A 622 44.78 21.64 -10.06
CA SER A 622 45.32 22.25 -8.83
C SER A 622 44.93 23.67 -8.31
N GLY A 623 44.43 23.72 -7.06
CA GLY A 623 44.96 24.61 -6.01
C GLY A 623 44.10 25.77 -5.43
N VAL A 624 43.58 25.56 -4.20
CA VAL A 624 43.52 26.47 -3.02
C VAL A 624 42.78 27.85 -3.04
N THR A 625 41.89 27.99 -2.03
CA THR A 625 41.34 29.18 -1.29
C THR A 625 40.21 30.07 -1.82
N SER A 626 39.12 30.03 -1.02
CA SER A 626 38.19 31.08 -0.54
C SER A 626 37.56 32.09 -1.50
N SER A 627 36.21 32.07 -1.54
CA SER A 627 35.39 33.21 -1.10
C SER A 627 33.92 32.79 -1.03
N SER A 628 33.30 33.07 0.10
CA SER A 628 31.86 33.01 0.33
C SER A 628 31.16 34.04 -0.57
N ASP A 629 30.14 33.63 -1.32
CA ASP A 629 29.15 34.57 -1.83
C ASP A 629 27.76 33.93 -1.98
N ASN A 630 26.78 34.70 -1.54
CA ASN A 630 25.37 34.39 -1.38
C ASN A 630 24.67 34.04 -2.70
N ILE A 631 23.82 33.01 -2.71
CA ILE A 631 22.77 32.86 -3.72
C ILE A 631 21.45 33.33 -3.14
N LEU A 632 21.00 34.49 -3.65
CA LEU A 632 19.68 35.07 -3.44
C LEU A 632 18.56 34.11 -3.83
N ALA A 633 17.61 33.90 -2.91
CA ALA A 633 16.29 33.37 -3.22
C ALA A 633 15.49 34.42 -4.00
N HIS A 634 14.92 34.04 -5.15
CA HIS A 634 13.97 34.87 -5.90
C HIS A 634 12.70 35.11 -5.06
N MET A 635 12.43 36.37 -4.72
CA MET A 635 11.23 36.81 -4.00
C MET A 635 9.99 36.80 -4.92
N SER A 636 8.82 36.43 -4.39
CA SER A 636 7.57 36.39 -5.14
C SER A 636 6.88 37.77 -5.16
N VAL A 637 6.21 38.13 -6.26
CA VAL A 637 5.56 39.46 -6.40
C VAL A 637 4.31 39.60 -5.51
N ASN A 638 3.74 38.47 -5.07
CA ASN A 638 2.50 38.40 -4.31
C ASN A 638 2.69 38.30 -2.79
N GLU A 639 3.81 38.78 -2.22
CA GLU A 639 4.04 38.85 -0.76
C GLU A 639 3.10 39.85 -0.03
N THR A 640 2.16 40.49 -0.73
CA THR A 640 1.08 41.26 -0.11
C THR A 640 -0.03 40.32 0.37
N SER A 641 -0.36 40.37 1.67
CA SER A 641 -1.54 39.67 2.18
C SER A 641 -2.76 40.13 1.38
N ILE A 642 -3.65 39.21 0.98
CA ILE A 642 -4.94 39.56 0.40
C ILE A 642 -5.83 40.06 1.54
N THR A 643 -5.50 41.24 2.08
CA THR A 643 -6.39 42.10 2.82
C THR A 643 -6.37 43.48 2.17
N ASP A 644 -7.56 43.85 1.68
CA ASP A 644 -8.06 45.18 1.30
C ASP A 644 -7.63 45.87 0.00
N LEU A 645 -8.66 46.17 -0.81
CA LEU A 645 -9.04 47.53 -1.18
C LEU A 645 -10.52 47.53 -1.65
N HIS A 646 -11.46 47.73 -0.73
CA HIS A 646 -12.78 48.27 -1.05
C HIS A 646 -12.83 49.75 -0.61
N PRO A 647 -13.13 50.71 -1.50
CA PRO A 647 -13.72 51.96 -1.08
C PRO A 647 -15.21 51.76 -0.77
N ARG A 648 -15.70 52.50 0.22
CA ARG A 648 -17.11 52.58 0.62
C ARG A 648 -18.05 52.94 -0.52
#